data_AF-A0A6S7AUX4-F1
#
_entry.id   AF-A0A6S7AUX4-F1
#
_cell.length_a   1.000
_cell.length_b   1.000
_cell.length_c   1.000
_cell.angle_alpha   90.00
_cell.angle_beta   90.00
_cell.angle_gamma   90.00
#
_symmetry.space_group_name_H-M   'P 1'
#
loop_
_entity.id
_entity.type
_entity.pdbx_description
1 polymer ?
#
loop_
_entity_poly.entity_id
_entity_poly.type
_entity_poly.pdbx_seq_one_letter_code
_entity_poly.pdbx_strand_id
1 'polypeptide(L)'
;MPQYFSPGVYVEEVDAGPKPIEGVSTSICGAVGVTARGPTAGKPLLVTSFADFTRNFGGFLSPPDPATIAKWTTTDDGGRYWQFPLAVKAFFDNGGQQLYVKRVLSKDATPASAPLGSGFVAEITKDTARGATVLTLRHLINVQDNSQLTVFWGIGRSAKVKVTAFDETSGTITVDPPIPAPLSVKNGDYVVIYDTTQQSPPADADKTVSFLAKAQGQWGHDLRIRVRPIIGATYSLLVDPSIAANPPAVTTVAKDTGAAPVDTITVKDSTPFHSQDHVVIGGIEYTIDTVTAPDQIKIQNLKLTATIGTPVRQLRKASNATKSVSVWGGSAIYEKAIVELSNLHGKETFTVDKVEGNVVTLSKAPTKQYYEGHKLRIIEAEVTVQYAPDNIVVTEEVFSNLSLSDTGANYLVGQVTGQSKLVDVTVQNLSVGENLAKFPAAPINGQWQALTESGDDSLNTLSTDDFVGIDGGSGKRTGIQSFEDIDEISIVIAPGMWSTVVQSALITQCELLKSRFAILDPRDGLDIENIKAFRSPIDTKYAALYYPWVVVRDPSVSRDVAIAPSGHMAGIYARVDDSRGVFKAPANEVILGIQGLEQDITKREQDILNPLNINVLRYFPTRSNRVWGARVLTSDASWKYVPVRRLFIYVEQSIDQGTQFVVFEPNDEPLWARVRQTITNFLTTVWRSGALQGGKPDEAFFVKCDHTTMTQDDIDNGRLICLIGIAPVKPAEFVIFRIQQKTLDQVTVTT
;
A
#
# COMPACT_ATOMS: atom_id res chain seq x y z
N MET A 1 -34.81 -49.05 11.86
CA MET A 1 -33.46 -49.63 11.73
C MET A 1 -33.41 -50.37 10.40
N PRO A 2 -32.39 -50.16 9.56
CA PRO A 2 -32.23 -50.96 8.35
C PRO A 2 -32.00 -52.43 8.74
N GLN A 3 -32.61 -53.36 8.03
CA GLN A 3 -32.35 -54.79 8.20
C GLN A 3 -31.34 -55.24 7.14
N TYR A 4 -30.18 -55.70 7.61
CA TYR A 4 -29.10 -56.23 6.79
C TYR A 4 -29.21 -57.76 6.72
N PHE A 5 -29.38 -58.31 5.51
CA PHE A 5 -29.68 -59.74 5.29
C PHE A 5 -28.47 -60.56 4.83
N SER A 6 -27.28 -59.97 4.74
CA SER A 6 -26.06 -60.67 4.31
C SER A 6 -24.81 -60.09 4.99
N PRO A 7 -23.71 -60.87 5.13
CA PRO A 7 -22.44 -60.34 5.63
C PRO A 7 -21.75 -59.47 4.55
N GLY A 8 -21.35 -58.24 4.88
CA GLY A 8 -20.66 -57.31 3.97
C GLY A 8 -20.18 -56.02 4.67
N VAL A 9 -19.41 -55.19 3.96
CA VAL A 9 -19.08 -53.82 4.40
C VAL A 9 -20.16 -52.89 3.88
N TYR A 10 -20.89 -52.23 4.78
CA TYR A 10 -21.92 -51.26 4.47
C TYR A 10 -21.40 -49.86 4.82
N VAL A 11 -21.45 -48.95 3.86
CA VAL A 11 -21.12 -47.54 4.05
C VAL A 11 -22.44 -46.79 4.14
N GLU A 12 -22.77 -46.31 5.34
CA GLU A 12 -23.89 -45.39 5.57
C GLU A 12 -23.35 -43.96 5.60
N GLU A 13 -23.95 -43.08 4.81
CA GLU A 13 -23.70 -41.65 4.92
C GLU A 13 -24.54 -41.12 6.09
N VAL A 14 -23.90 -40.98 7.24
CA VAL A 14 -24.51 -40.31 8.40
C VAL A 14 -24.30 -38.83 8.19
N ASP A 15 -25.37 -38.13 7.83
CA ASP A 15 -25.34 -36.68 7.68
C ASP A 15 -24.82 -36.08 8.99
N ALA A 16 -23.67 -35.41 8.95
CA ALA A 16 -23.14 -34.76 10.13
C ALA A 16 -24.23 -33.80 10.63
N GLY A 17 -24.63 -33.94 11.89
CA GLY A 17 -25.69 -33.11 12.47
C GLY A 17 -25.48 -31.62 12.14
N PRO A 18 -26.53 -30.79 12.22
CA PRO A 18 -26.46 -29.40 11.75
C PRO A 18 -25.21 -28.68 12.28
N LYS A 19 -24.50 -27.99 11.38
CA LYS A 19 -23.30 -27.21 11.73
C LYS A 19 -23.67 -26.25 12.86
N PRO A 20 -22.95 -26.27 14.00
CA PRO A 20 -23.24 -25.35 15.10
C PRO A 20 -23.15 -23.88 14.63
N ILE A 21 -24.06 -23.04 15.13
CA ILE A 21 -23.96 -21.59 14.93
C ILE A 21 -22.76 -21.08 15.73
N GLU A 22 -21.82 -20.46 15.04
CA GLU A 22 -20.72 -19.73 15.66
C GLU A 22 -21.17 -18.29 15.97
N GLY A 23 -20.72 -17.76 17.10
CA GLY A 23 -21.00 -16.38 17.47
C GLY A 23 -20.22 -15.41 16.61
N VAL A 24 -20.91 -14.38 16.08
CA VAL A 24 -20.22 -13.29 15.36
C VAL A 24 -19.34 -12.46 16.29
N SER A 25 -18.31 -11.82 15.74
CA SER A 25 -17.52 -10.86 16.51
C SER A 25 -18.36 -9.64 16.89
N THR A 26 -18.14 -9.13 18.10
CA THR A 26 -18.78 -7.91 18.62
C THR A 26 -17.76 -6.82 18.94
N SER A 27 -16.47 -7.08 18.69
CA SER A 27 -15.36 -6.16 19.01
C SER A 27 -14.79 -5.44 17.78
N ILE A 28 -15.28 -5.74 16.58
CA ILE A 28 -14.83 -5.11 15.33
C ILE A 28 -15.48 -3.74 15.18
N CYS A 29 -14.64 -2.71 15.04
CA CYS A 29 -15.07 -1.32 14.89
C CYS A 29 -14.82 -0.80 13.46
N GLY A 30 -15.76 -0.01 12.93
CA GLY A 30 -15.60 0.84 11.76
C GLY A 30 -15.43 2.29 12.18
N ALA A 31 -14.39 2.95 11.69
CA ALA A 31 -14.09 4.35 11.99
C ALA A 31 -13.86 5.16 10.72
N VAL A 32 -14.50 6.33 10.67
CA VAL A 32 -14.42 7.25 9.54
C VAL A 32 -13.79 8.56 10.01
N GLY A 33 -12.83 9.08 9.25
CA GLY A 33 -12.17 10.33 9.61
C GLY A 33 -11.05 10.73 8.68
N VAL A 34 -10.52 11.93 8.88
CA VAL A 34 -9.45 12.50 8.06
C VAL A 34 -8.11 11.94 8.50
N THR A 35 -7.28 11.57 7.52
CA THR A 35 -5.92 11.04 7.73
C THR A 35 -4.93 11.72 6.79
N ALA A 36 -3.65 11.70 7.14
CA ALA A 36 -2.59 12.38 6.39
C ALA A 36 -2.44 11.79 4.97
N ARG A 37 -2.58 10.47 4.86
CA ARG A 37 -2.57 9.73 3.59
C ARG A 37 -3.44 8.49 3.69
N GLY A 38 -3.39 7.65 2.66
CA GLY A 38 -4.05 6.34 2.64
C GLY A 38 -5.11 6.23 1.54
N PRO A 39 -5.66 5.02 1.33
CA PRO A 39 -6.58 4.73 0.23
C PRO A 39 -7.80 5.65 0.26
N THR A 40 -8.11 6.26 -0.89
CA THR A 40 -9.28 7.13 -1.06
C THR A 40 -10.46 6.37 -1.68
N ALA A 41 -10.16 5.42 -2.58
CA ALA A 41 -11.12 4.50 -3.18
C ALA A 41 -11.08 3.10 -2.52
N GLY A 42 -12.07 2.27 -2.82
CA GLY A 42 -12.18 0.91 -2.29
C GLY A 42 -12.91 0.83 -0.96
N LYS A 43 -12.99 -0.40 -0.44
CA LYS A 43 -13.58 -0.72 0.86
C LYS A 43 -12.73 -0.11 2.01
N PRO A 44 -13.31 0.08 3.21
CA PRO A 44 -12.55 0.42 4.41
C PRO A 44 -11.37 -0.55 4.61
N LEU A 45 -10.20 -0.02 4.98
CA LEU A 45 -9.01 -0.84 5.19
C LEU A 45 -8.96 -1.33 6.64
N LEU A 46 -8.82 -2.64 6.83
CA LEU A 46 -8.59 -3.21 8.15
C LEU A 46 -7.18 -2.85 8.64
N VAL A 47 -7.10 -2.32 9.86
CA VAL A 47 -5.85 -2.14 10.60
C VAL A 47 -5.95 -2.84 11.95
N THR A 48 -4.84 -3.45 12.36
CA THR A 48 -4.79 -4.32 13.56
C THR A 48 -3.94 -3.75 14.70
N SER A 49 -3.32 -2.59 14.47
CA SER A 49 -2.58 -1.85 15.50
C SER A 49 -2.46 -0.38 15.09
N PHE A 50 -2.11 0.48 16.05
CA PHE A 50 -1.81 1.88 15.73
C PHE A 50 -0.60 2.02 14.80
N ALA A 51 0.41 1.14 14.89
CA ALA A 51 1.55 1.14 13.98
C ALA A 51 1.14 0.79 12.54
N ASP A 52 0.23 -0.17 12.39
CA ASP A 52 -0.38 -0.51 11.10
C ASP A 52 -1.21 0.65 10.53
N PHE A 53 -1.98 1.32 11.38
CA PHE A 53 -2.65 2.58 11.01
C PHE A 53 -1.65 3.62 10.52
N THR A 54 -0.58 3.91 11.27
CA THR A 54 0.44 4.89 10.88
C THR A 54 1.11 4.55 9.55
N ARG A 55 1.37 3.26 9.30
CA ARG A 55 1.96 2.78 8.05
C ARG A 55 1.04 2.99 6.83
N ASN A 56 -0.27 2.88 6.99
CA ASN A 56 -1.21 3.01 5.87
C ASN A 56 -1.77 4.43 5.71
N PHE A 57 -2.03 5.11 6.83
CA PHE A 57 -2.78 6.37 6.88
C PHE A 57 -1.95 7.59 7.33
N GLY A 58 -0.71 7.38 7.78
CA GLY A 58 0.14 8.41 8.35
C GLY A 58 -0.07 8.62 9.86
N GLY A 59 0.73 9.51 10.45
CA GLY A 59 0.76 9.76 11.89
C GLY A 59 -0.35 10.67 12.41
N PHE A 60 -0.07 11.33 13.55
CA PHE A 60 -0.95 12.36 14.08
C PHE A 60 -1.02 13.56 13.13
N LEU A 61 -2.19 14.19 13.06
CA LEU A 61 -2.40 15.41 12.29
C LEU A 61 -2.15 16.63 13.18
N SER A 62 -1.44 17.61 12.65
CA SER A 62 -1.36 18.93 13.25
C SER A 62 -2.74 19.61 13.19
N PRO A 63 -3.13 20.40 14.21
CA PRO A 63 -4.32 21.22 14.12
C PRO A 63 -4.25 22.16 12.90
N PRO A 64 -5.37 22.36 12.19
CA PRO A 64 -5.40 23.24 11.03
C PRO A 64 -5.28 24.72 11.46
N ASP A 65 -5.23 25.62 10.49
CA ASP A 65 -5.16 27.05 10.76
C ASP A 65 -6.38 27.55 11.57
N PRO A 66 -6.25 28.66 12.32
CA PRO A 66 -7.33 29.16 13.18
C PRO A 66 -8.66 29.42 12.48
N ALA A 67 -8.67 29.80 11.19
CA ALA A 67 -9.90 30.04 10.46
C ALA A 67 -10.63 28.74 10.14
N THR A 68 -9.89 27.69 9.76
CA THR A 68 -10.42 26.33 9.61
C THR A 68 -10.93 25.79 10.94
N ILE A 69 -10.20 25.97 12.05
CA ILE A 69 -10.68 25.58 13.38
C ILE A 69 -12.03 26.29 13.65
N ALA A 70 -12.10 27.61 13.49
CA ALA A 70 -13.33 28.37 13.74
C ALA A 70 -14.52 27.90 12.88
N LYS A 71 -14.29 27.61 11.59
CA LYS A 71 -15.32 27.05 10.70
C LYS A 71 -15.96 25.78 11.28
N TRP A 72 -15.16 24.91 11.88
CA TRP A 72 -15.61 23.60 12.37
C TRP A 72 -16.04 23.60 13.84
N THR A 73 -15.62 24.56 14.65
CA THR A 73 -15.87 24.56 16.10
C THR A 73 -16.89 25.58 16.59
N THR A 74 -17.25 26.58 15.78
CA THR A 74 -18.16 27.67 16.23
C THR A 74 -19.63 27.30 16.09
N THR A 75 -19.99 26.47 15.13
CA THR A 75 -21.34 25.99 14.88
C THR A 75 -21.68 24.77 15.74
N ASP A 76 -22.98 24.55 15.98
CA ASP A 76 -23.48 23.31 16.59
C ASP A 76 -23.37 22.11 15.62
N ASP A 77 -23.17 22.38 14.33
CA ASP A 77 -22.93 21.37 13.30
C ASP A 77 -21.45 21.41 12.89
N GLY A 78 -20.61 20.56 13.51
CA GLY A 78 -19.16 20.71 13.45
C GLY A 78 -18.36 19.51 13.93
N GLY A 79 -17.06 19.72 14.17
CA GLY A 79 -16.16 18.67 14.61
C GLY A 79 -14.70 19.10 14.80
N ARG A 80 -13.89 18.21 15.37
CA ARG A 80 -12.42 18.32 15.44
C ARG A 80 -11.76 17.18 14.68
N TYR A 81 -12.01 17.11 13.37
CA TYR A 81 -11.60 15.98 12.53
C TYR A 81 -10.10 15.64 12.58
N TRP A 82 -9.23 16.62 12.83
CA TRP A 82 -7.78 16.43 12.93
C TRP A 82 -7.37 15.58 14.14
N GLN A 83 -8.27 15.37 15.11
CA GLN A 83 -8.02 14.52 16.27
C GLN A 83 -8.30 13.03 15.97
N PHE A 84 -8.74 12.67 14.77
CA PHE A 84 -9.07 11.30 14.39
C PHE A 84 -7.93 10.28 14.69
N PRO A 85 -6.65 10.54 14.35
CA PRO A 85 -5.56 9.62 14.72
C PRO A 85 -5.40 9.40 16.23
N LEU A 86 -5.70 10.40 17.07
CA LEU A 86 -5.67 10.25 18.53
C LEU A 86 -6.77 9.31 19.00
N ALA A 87 -7.97 9.39 18.41
CA ALA A 87 -9.07 8.47 18.70
C ALA A 87 -8.77 7.03 18.25
N VAL A 88 -8.10 6.85 17.09
CA VAL A 88 -7.63 5.54 16.65
C VAL A 88 -6.60 4.96 17.62
N LYS A 89 -5.64 5.77 18.09
CA LYS A 89 -4.72 5.34 19.13
C LYS A 89 -5.46 4.94 20.41
N ALA A 90 -6.43 5.74 20.84
CA ALA A 90 -7.23 5.47 22.02
C ALA A 90 -8.01 4.14 21.92
N PHE A 91 -8.51 3.78 20.74
CA PHE A 91 -9.16 2.48 20.49
C PHE A 91 -8.20 1.32 20.81
N PHE A 92 -7.01 1.33 20.23
CA PHE A 92 -6.01 0.28 20.45
C PHE A 92 -5.49 0.26 21.88
N ASP A 93 -5.20 1.42 22.48
CA ASP A 93 -4.75 1.54 23.86
C ASP A 93 -5.79 1.00 24.87
N ASN A 94 -7.08 1.05 24.52
CA ASN A 94 -8.16 0.57 25.37
C ASN A 94 -8.54 -0.90 25.12
N GLY A 95 -7.82 -1.61 24.26
CA GLY A 95 -7.96 -3.05 24.03
C GLY A 95 -8.73 -3.44 22.76
N GLY A 96 -9.03 -2.48 21.89
CA GLY A 96 -9.51 -2.78 20.54
C GLY A 96 -8.44 -3.47 19.69
N GLN A 97 -8.85 -4.44 18.86
CA GLN A 97 -7.92 -5.26 18.07
C GLN A 97 -8.11 -5.12 16.56
N GLN A 98 -9.35 -4.92 16.11
CA GLN A 98 -9.70 -4.85 14.68
C GLN A 98 -10.47 -3.58 14.40
N LEU A 99 -9.88 -2.71 13.57
CA LEU A 99 -10.47 -1.44 13.17
C LEU A 99 -10.48 -1.33 11.65
N TYR A 100 -11.66 -1.23 11.06
CA TYR A 100 -11.82 -0.83 9.67
C TYR A 100 -11.80 0.69 9.58
N VAL A 101 -10.86 1.25 8.83
CA VAL A 101 -10.73 2.70 8.66
C VAL A 101 -11.12 3.11 7.24
N LYS A 102 -12.03 4.08 7.14
CA LYS A 102 -12.30 4.81 5.90
C LYS A 102 -11.76 6.24 6.03
N ARG A 103 -10.82 6.59 5.15
CA ARG A 103 -10.32 7.96 5.03
C ARG A 103 -11.41 8.87 4.46
N VAL A 104 -11.60 10.01 5.11
CA VAL A 104 -12.36 11.16 4.60
C VAL A 104 -11.38 12.18 4.04
N LEU A 105 -11.73 12.75 2.90
CA LEU A 105 -10.99 13.82 2.23
C LEU A 105 -11.98 14.78 1.59
N SER A 106 -11.53 15.99 1.32
CA SER A 106 -12.33 16.93 0.52
C SER A 106 -12.52 16.37 -0.89
N LYS A 107 -13.70 16.58 -1.48
CA LYS A 107 -13.98 16.30 -2.89
C LYS A 107 -13.02 17.01 -3.86
N ASP A 108 -12.43 18.12 -3.46
CA ASP A 108 -11.52 18.93 -4.28
C ASP A 108 -10.05 18.55 -4.07
N ALA A 109 -9.75 17.59 -3.19
CA ALA A 109 -8.39 17.17 -2.92
C ALA A 109 -7.72 16.56 -4.16
N THR A 110 -6.44 16.87 -4.36
CA THR A 110 -5.66 16.43 -5.51
C THR A 110 -4.41 15.66 -5.07
N PRO A 111 -3.95 14.66 -5.84
CA PRO A 111 -2.66 14.03 -5.59
C PRO A 111 -1.53 14.99 -5.97
N ALA A 112 -0.43 14.93 -5.23
CA ALA A 112 0.81 15.58 -5.66
C ALA A 112 1.35 14.88 -6.91
N SER A 113 2.08 15.60 -7.74
CA SER A 113 2.60 15.08 -8.99
C SER A 113 3.94 15.71 -9.35
N ALA A 114 4.68 15.02 -10.20
CA ALA A 114 5.82 15.60 -10.89
C ALA A 114 5.93 14.99 -12.29
N PRO A 115 5.92 15.83 -13.34
CA PRO A 115 6.38 15.41 -14.64
C PRO A 115 7.90 15.23 -14.61
N LEU A 116 8.37 14.18 -15.27
CA LEU A 116 9.78 13.97 -15.54
C LEU A 116 10.19 14.75 -16.77
N GLY A 117 11.40 15.33 -16.70
CA GLY A 117 12.06 15.81 -17.91
C GLY A 117 12.61 14.64 -18.73
N SER A 118 13.39 14.98 -19.74
CA SER A 118 14.19 14.00 -20.45
C SER A 118 15.69 14.29 -20.33
N GLY A 119 16.48 13.23 -20.30
CA GLY A 119 17.92 13.32 -20.18
C GLY A 119 18.55 11.94 -19.99
N PHE A 120 19.78 11.80 -20.48
CA PHE A 120 20.58 10.59 -20.32
C PHE A 120 21.86 10.91 -19.56
N VAL A 121 21.93 10.44 -18.32
CA VAL A 121 23.04 10.74 -17.41
C VAL A 121 23.61 9.49 -16.79
N ALA A 122 24.92 9.49 -16.56
CA ALA A 122 25.61 8.51 -15.74
C ALA A 122 26.16 9.18 -14.47
N GLU A 123 25.71 8.72 -13.31
CA GLU A 123 26.25 9.13 -12.01
C GLU A 123 27.70 8.64 -11.86
N ILE A 124 28.55 9.43 -11.19
CA ILE A 124 29.83 8.91 -10.72
C ILE A 124 29.59 7.95 -9.55
N THR A 125 30.33 6.84 -9.53
CA THR A 125 30.25 5.85 -8.44
C THR A 125 31.45 5.93 -7.50
N LYS A 126 32.43 6.78 -7.80
CA LYS A 126 33.62 6.99 -7.00
C LYS A 126 34.03 8.46 -6.99
N ASP A 127 34.33 8.97 -5.80
CA ASP A 127 34.88 10.31 -5.62
C ASP A 127 36.16 10.49 -6.44
N THR A 128 36.29 11.64 -7.08
CA THR A 128 37.37 11.93 -8.03
C THR A 128 38.06 13.22 -7.65
N ALA A 129 39.39 13.23 -7.59
CA ALA A 129 40.17 14.43 -7.28
C ALA A 129 40.29 15.38 -8.48
N ARG A 130 40.58 16.66 -8.18
CA ARG A 130 40.95 17.65 -9.22
C ARG A 130 42.15 17.16 -10.02
N GLY A 131 42.12 17.32 -11.34
CA GLY A 131 43.18 16.91 -12.25
C GLY A 131 43.18 15.41 -12.57
N ALA A 132 42.21 14.64 -12.08
CA ALA A 132 42.06 13.25 -12.47
C ALA A 132 41.66 13.13 -13.95
N THR A 133 42.15 12.08 -14.58
CA THR A 133 41.84 11.73 -15.98
C THR A 133 40.93 10.50 -16.07
N VAL A 134 40.64 9.82 -14.97
CA VAL A 134 39.82 8.60 -14.94
C VAL A 134 38.57 8.83 -14.10
N LEU A 135 37.41 8.50 -14.66
CA LEU A 135 36.12 8.51 -13.96
C LEU A 135 35.55 7.10 -13.88
N THR A 136 34.87 6.79 -12.78
CA THR A 136 34.07 5.55 -12.65
C THR A 136 32.60 5.93 -12.69
N LEU A 137 31.87 5.37 -13.64
CA LEU A 137 30.47 5.70 -13.92
C LEU A 137 29.56 4.53 -13.61
N ARG A 138 28.29 4.81 -13.28
CA ARG A 138 27.27 3.77 -13.01
C ARG A 138 27.02 2.87 -14.23
N HIS A 139 27.05 3.46 -15.43
CA HIS A 139 26.96 2.74 -16.69
C HIS A 139 27.80 3.42 -17.76
N LEU A 140 28.17 2.65 -18.78
CA LEU A 140 28.85 3.16 -19.98
C LEU A 140 27.96 3.08 -21.23
N ILE A 141 26.64 3.04 -21.06
CA ILE A 141 25.68 3.09 -22.18
C ILE A 141 25.95 4.36 -23.01
N ASN A 142 26.07 4.19 -24.33
CA ASN A 142 26.39 5.22 -25.33
C ASN A 142 27.73 5.95 -25.11
N VAL A 143 28.63 5.40 -24.30
CA VAL A 143 30.00 5.89 -24.12
C VAL A 143 30.97 5.08 -24.99
N GLN A 144 31.72 5.76 -25.84
CA GLN A 144 32.70 5.15 -26.75
C GLN A 144 33.93 6.05 -26.92
N ASP A 145 34.93 5.57 -27.65
CA ASP A 145 36.11 6.37 -27.98
C ASP A 145 35.71 7.64 -28.74
N ASN A 146 36.33 8.77 -28.37
CA ASN A 146 36.04 10.11 -28.88
C ASN A 146 34.68 10.70 -28.50
N SER A 147 33.87 10.03 -27.67
CA SER A 147 32.64 10.63 -27.13
C SER A 147 32.93 11.98 -26.46
N GLN A 148 32.11 12.98 -26.77
CA GLN A 148 32.11 14.26 -26.07
C GLN A 148 31.12 14.18 -24.91
N LEU A 149 31.61 14.40 -23.69
CA LEU A 149 30.82 14.35 -22.47
C LEU A 149 30.84 15.71 -21.78
N THR A 150 29.79 16.00 -21.02
CA THR A 150 29.78 17.16 -20.12
C THR A 150 29.67 16.64 -18.69
N VAL A 151 30.70 16.95 -17.88
CA VAL A 151 30.74 16.61 -16.45
C VAL A 151 30.12 17.76 -15.67
N PHE A 152 29.22 17.45 -14.75
CA PHE A 152 28.56 18.43 -13.89
C PHE A 152 28.93 18.18 -12.43
N TRP A 153 29.17 19.26 -11.68
CA TRP A 153 29.45 19.17 -10.24
C TRP A 153 28.89 20.35 -9.46
N GLY A 154 28.36 20.07 -8.27
CA GLY A 154 27.68 21.08 -7.46
C GLY A 154 26.57 21.82 -8.23
N ILE A 155 26.28 23.07 -7.82
CA ILE A 155 25.19 23.85 -8.42
C ILE A 155 25.69 24.58 -9.69
N GLY A 156 25.26 24.12 -10.85
CA GLY A 156 25.40 24.82 -12.13
C GLY A 156 26.80 24.85 -12.76
N ARG A 157 27.77 24.10 -12.23
CA ARG A 157 29.14 24.04 -12.80
C ARG A 157 29.27 22.84 -13.74
N SER A 158 29.94 23.04 -14.87
CA SER A 158 30.18 21.98 -15.84
C SER A 158 31.48 22.17 -16.62
N ALA A 159 31.97 21.09 -17.22
CA ALA A 159 33.09 21.09 -18.15
C ALA A 159 32.90 20.03 -19.24
N LYS A 160 33.26 20.38 -20.47
CA LYS A 160 33.30 19.44 -21.59
C LYS A 160 34.60 18.65 -21.56
N VAL A 161 34.50 17.35 -21.75
CA VAL A 161 35.63 16.43 -21.81
C VAL A 161 35.45 15.45 -22.95
N LYS A 162 36.56 15.00 -23.53
CA LYS A 162 36.58 13.97 -24.57
C LYS A 162 37.01 12.64 -23.97
N VAL A 163 36.29 11.56 -24.28
CA VAL A 163 36.69 10.20 -23.91
C VAL A 163 37.83 9.74 -24.82
N THR A 164 38.96 9.38 -24.22
CA THR A 164 40.14 8.85 -24.91
C THR A 164 40.22 7.32 -24.84
N ALA A 165 39.61 6.72 -23.82
CA ALA A 165 39.45 5.27 -23.67
C ALA A 165 38.28 4.96 -22.71
N PHE A 166 37.68 3.78 -22.83
CA PHE A 166 36.70 3.27 -21.87
C PHE A 166 36.94 1.78 -21.59
N ASP A 167 36.57 1.33 -20.39
CA ASP A 167 36.62 -0.07 -19.99
C ASP A 167 35.26 -0.48 -19.40
N GLU A 168 34.55 -1.31 -20.16
CA GLU A 168 33.23 -1.83 -19.78
C GLU A 168 33.27 -2.81 -18.61
N THR A 169 34.41 -3.42 -18.33
CA THR A 169 34.56 -4.38 -17.23
C THR A 169 34.64 -3.65 -15.89
N SER A 170 35.43 -2.57 -15.85
CA SER A 170 35.60 -1.75 -14.64
C SER A 170 34.61 -0.59 -14.54
N GLY A 171 33.86 -0.30 -15.60
CA GLY A 171 32.94 0.85 -15.65
C GLY A 171 33.68 2.20 -15.65
N THR A 172 34.90 2.22 -16.17
CA THR A 172 35.76 3.41 -16.16
C THR A 172 35.91 4.06 -17.53
N ILE A 173 36.12 5.38 -17.52
CA ILE A 173 36.45 6.15 -18.72
C ILE A 173 37.70 6.97 -18.44
N THR A 174 38.53 7.14 -19.47
CA THR A 174 39.65 8.09 -19.48
C THR A 174 39.26 9.31 -20.29
N VAL A 175 39.53 10.51 -19.77
CA VAL A 175 39.07 11.78 -20.35
C VAL A 175 40.21 12.78 -20.54
N ASP A 176 40.04 13.66 -21.53
CA ASP A 176 40.92 14.79 -21.85
C ASP A 176 40.07 16.03 -22.21
N PRO A 177 40.28 17.23 -21.61
CA PRO A 177 41.27 17.54 -20.56
C PRO A 177 40.94 16.91 -19.20
N PRO A 178 41.91 16.86 -18.25
CA PRO A 178 41.67 16.38 -16.89
C PRO A 178 40.57 17.17 -16.17
N ILE A 179 39.87 16.53 -15.23
CA ILE A 179 38.72 17.13 -14.54
C ILE A 179 39.14 18.41 -13.77
N PRO A 180 38.45 19.54 -13.96
CA PRO A 180 38.88 20.82 -13.40
C PRO A 180 38.62 20.99 -11.89
N ALA A 181 37.78 20.12 -11.29
CA ALA A 181 37.34 20.19 -9.90
C ALA A 181 37.16 18.78 -9.29
N PRO A 182 37.16 18.62 -7.95
CA PRO A 182 36.81 17.33 -7.36
C PRO A 182 35.33 17.00 -7.59
N LEU A 183 35.03 15.74 -7.87
CA LEU A 183 33.68 15.20 -7.98
C LEU A 183 33.35 14.34 -6.77
N SER A 184 32.12 14.41 -6.26
CA SER A 184 31.65 13.64 -5.11
C SER A 184 30.35 12.88 -5.40
N VAL A 185 30.37 11.60 -5.05
CA VAL A 185 29.19 10.72 -5.06
C VAL A 185 28.10 11.25 -4.13
N LYS A 186 28.51 11.80 -2.96
CA LYS A 186 27.58 12.36 -1.98
C LYS A 186 26.80 13.56 -2.52
N ASN A 187 27.42 14.35 -3.39
CA ASN A 187 26.79 15.51 -4.01
C ASN A 187 25.90 15.13 -5.22
N GLY A 188 25.92 13.86 -5.63
CA GLY A 188 25.23 13.39 -6.83
C GLY A 188 25.81 13.98 -8.10
N ASP A 189 27.14 14.15 -8.17
CA ASP A 189 27.82 14.61 -9.38
C ASP A 189 27.68 13.56 -10.51
N TYR A 190 27.59 14.00 -11.76
CA TYR A 190 27.18 13.15 -12.88
C TYR A 190 27.75 13.62 -14.22
N VAL A 191 27.58 12.78 -15.25
CA VAL A 191 28.04 13.02 -16.61
C VAL A 191 26.88 12.89 -17.58
N VAL A 192 26.79 13.81 -18.54
CA VAL A 192 25.82 13.77 -19.66
C VAL A 192 26.46 13.16 -20.90
N ILE A 193 25.78 12.18 -21.52
CA ILE A 193 26.31 11.29 -22.57
C ILE A 193 25.51 11.45 -23.89
N TYR A 194 25.49 12.65 -24.48
CA TYR A 194 24.98 12.89 -25.85
C TYR A 194 25.54 14.21 -26.44
N ASP A 195 25.42 14.38 -27.76
CA ASP A 195 25.92 15.56 -28.47
C ASP A 195 25.21 16.85 -27.99
N THR A 196 25.99 17.80 -27.49
CA THR A 196 25.53 19.07 -26.89
C THR A 196 25.38 20.20 -27.91
N THR A 197 25.35 19.90 -29.21
CA THR A 197 25.00 20.89 -30.24
C THR A 197 23.55 21.38 -30.13
N GLN A 198 22.69 20.69 -29.35
CA GLN A 198 21.42 21.23 -28.87
C GLN A 198 21.56 21.70 -27.41
N GLN A 199 21.49 23.01 -27.22
CA GLN A 199 22.07 23.73 -26.09
C GLN A 199 21.12 23.98 -24.92
N SER A 200 20.02 23.25 -24.80
CA SER A 200 19.08 23.43 -23.69
C SER A 200 18.57 22.10 -23.16
N PRO A 201 18.25 22.00 -21.85
CA PRO A 201 17.21 21.13 -21.36
C PRO A 201 16.08 21.00 -22.39
N PRO A 202 15.61 19.77 -22.69
CA PRO A 202 14.38 19.60 -23.45
C PRO A 202 13.27 20.49 -22.84
N ALA A 203 12.50 21.18 -23.69
CA ALA A 203 11.48 22.13 -23.24
C ALA A 203 10.33 21.40 -22.50
N ASP A 204 9.42 22.12 -21.85
CA ASP A 204 8.24 21.50 -21.19
C ASP A 204 7.43 20.54 -22.09
N ALA A 205 7.55 20.68 -23.42
CA ALA A 205 6.98 19.78 -24.43
C ALA A 205 7.55 18.35 -24.44
N ASP A 206 8.65 18.09 -23.72
CA ASP A 206 9.33 16.80 -23.63
C ASP A 206 9.04 16.04 -22.31
N LYS A 207 8.14 16.57 -21.47
CA LYS A 207 7.63 15.92 -20.26
C LYS A 207 6.67 14.79 -20.64
N THR A 208 7.20 13.57 -20.80
CA THR A 208 6.44 12.42 -21.33
C THR A 208 5.97 11.42 -20.28
N VAL A 209 6.56 11.45 -19.08
CA VAL A 209 6.20 10.56 -17.95
C VAL A 209 5.90 11.43 -16.75
N SER A 210 4.77 11.22 -16.11
CA SER A 210 4.39 11.91 -14.87
C SER A 210 4.14 10.89 -13.79
N PHE A 211 4.63 11.20 -12.60
CA PHE A 211 4.32 10.43 -11.40
C PHE A 211 3.32 11.20 -10.57
N LEU A 212 2.36 10.49 -10.00
CA LEU A 212 1.35 11.02 -9.11
C LEU A 212 1.43 10.27 -7.78
N ALA A 213 1.27 10.96 -6.67
CA ALA A 213 1.07 10.33 -5.38
C ALA A 213 -0.18 9.44 -5.46
N LYS A 214 -0.08 8.19 -5.00
CA LYS A 214 -1.16 7.20 -5.11
C LYS A 214 -2.42 7.59 -4.33
N ALA A 215 -2.25 8.44 -3.32
CA ALA A 215 -3.33 9.00 -2.54
C ALA A 215 -3.33 10.53 -2.66
N GLN A 216 -4.52 11.12 -2.69
CA GLN A 216 -4.71 12.57 -2.66
C GLN A 216 -4.19 13.18 -1.35
N GLY A 217 -3.73 14.43 -1.42
CA GLY A 217 -3.31 15.22 -0.27
C GLY A 217 -1.88 15.72 -0.31
N GLN A 218 -1.55 16.61 0.65
CA GLN A 218 -0.25 17.29 0.71
C GLN A 218 0.90 16.36 1.07
N TRP A 219 0.63 15.17 1.64
CA TRP A 219 1.66 14.17 1.96
C TRP A 219 2.53 13.78 0.75
N GLY A 220 1.99 13.91 -0.46
CA GLY A 220 2.70 13.59 -1.69
C GLY A 220 3.90 14.50 -1.95
N HIS A 221 3.95 15.70 -1.36
CA HIS A 221 5.11 16.60 -1.46
C HIS A 221 6.38 16.04 -0.80
N ASP A 222 6.22 15.10 0.12
CA ASP A 222 7.33 14.38 0.76
C ASP A 222 7.81 13.16 -0.06
N LEU A 223 7.20 12.90 -1.21
CA LEU A 223 7.65 11.89 -2.14
C LEU A 223 8.74 12.44 -3.04
N ARG A 224 9.72 11.58 -3.31
CA ARG A 224 10.75 11.85 -4.31
C ARG A 224 11.06 10.62 -5.14
N ILE A 225 11.30 10.85 -6.43
CA ILE A 225 11.48 9.79 -7.42
C ILE A 225 12.82 10.00 -8.12
N ARG A 226 13.42 8.89 -8.52
CA ARG A 226 14.59 8.88 -9.37
C ARG A 226 14.45 7.78 -10.40
N VAL A 227 14.67 8.13 -11.66
CA VAL A 227 14.63 7.19 -12.78
C VAL A 227 15.99 7.12 -13.43
N ARG A 228 16.49 5.91 -13.67
CA ARG A 228 17.85 5.70 -14.17
C ARG A 228 17.88 4.67 -15.28
N PRO A 229 18.77 4.85 -16.28
CA PRO A 229 19.04 3.81 -17.24
C PRO A 229 19.84 2.69 -16.59
N ILE A 230 19.52 1.46 -16.98
CA ILE A 230 20.24 0.25 -16.60
C ILE A 230 20.41 -0.65 -17.84
N ILE A 231 21.38 -1.55 -17.77
CA ILE A 231 21.46 -2.68 -18.70
C ILE A 231 20.57 -3.78 -18.15
N GLY A 232 19.42 -4.01 -18.78
CA GLY A 232 18.46 -5.04 -18.33
C GLY A 232 18.96 -6.46 -18.65
N ALA A 233 19.47 -6.65 -19.86
CA ALA A 233 20.04 -7.92 -20.30
C ALA A 233 21.20 -7.70 -21.28
N THR A 234 22.17 -8.61 -21.27
CA THR A 234 23.28 -8.65 -22.23
C THR A 234 23.27 -9.97 -22.97
N TYR A 235 23.29 -9.91 -24.29
CA TYR A 235 23.32 -11.05 -25.17
C TYR A 235 24.59 -11.05 -26.02
N SER A 236 25.03 -12.24 -26.40
CA SER A 236 26.17 -12.39 -27.31
C SER A 236 25.68 -12.51 -28.75
N LEU A 237 26.29 -11.74 -29.64
CA LEU A 237 26.04 -11.84 -31.07
C LEU A 237 26.56 -13.18 -31.61
N LEU A 238 25.77 -13.78 -32.49
CA LEU A 238 26.10 -14.97 -33.25
C LEU A 238 26.62 -14.58 -34.62
N VAL A 239 27.30 -15.52 -35.28
CA VAL A 239 27.65 -15.38 -36.70
C VAL A 239 26.40 -15.14 -37.55
N ASP A 240 26.52 -14.30 -38.58
CA ASP A 240 25.45 -14.08 -39.53
C ASP A 240 25.02 -15.42 -40.19
N PRO A 241 23.72 -15.77 -40.20
CA PRO A 241 23.24 -17.05 -40.72
C PRO A 241 23.66 -17.35 -42.16
N SER A 242 23.83 -16.31 -42.98
CA SER A 242 24.23 -16.47 -44.40
C SER A 242 25.66 -16.97 -44.57
N ILE A 243 26.53 -16.79 -43.56
CA ILE A 243 27.93 -17.24 -43.57
C ILE A 243 28.23 -18.27 -42.47
N ALA A 244 27.24 -18.65 -41.67
CA ALA A 244 27.42 -19.52 -40.52
C ALA A 244 28.01 -20.90 -40.86
N ALA A 245 27.75 -21.40 -42.08
CA ALA A 245 28.28 -22.66 -42.60
C ALA A 245 29.79 -22.61 -42.90
N ASN A 246 30.39 -21.42 -43.02
CA ASN A 246 31.81 -21.26 -43.27
C ASN A 246 32.59 -21.36 -41.94
N PRO A 247 33.54 -22.31 -41.81
CA PRO A 247 34.36 -22.40 -40.61
C PRO A 247 35.29 -21.18 -40.48
N PRO A 248 35.55 -20.67 -39.27
CA PRO A 248 36.50 -19.57 -39.08
C PRO A 248 37.92 -20.02 -39.43
N ALA A 249 38.72 -19.13 -40.03
CA ALA A 249 40.16 -19.38 -40.17
C ALA A 249 40.82 -19.47 -38.79
N VAL A 250 41.65 -20.49 -38.57
CA VAL A 250 42.38 -20.70 -37.32
C VAL A 250 43.83 -21.06 -37.63
N THR A 251 44.76 -20.40 -36.96
CA THR A 251 46.18 -20.73 -36.94
C THR A 251 46.70 -20.68 -35.50
N THR A 252 47.99 -20.95 -35.29
CA THR A 252 48.64 -20.83 -33.97
C THR A 252 49.92 -20.03 -34.08
N VAL A 253 50.26 -19.31 -33.02
CA VAL A 253 51.57 -18.64 -32.88
C VAL A 253 52.69 -19.68 -33.01
N ALA A 254 53.61 -19.43 -33.93
CA ALA A 254 54.73 -20.32 -34.26
C ALA A 254 56.02 -19.98 -33.51
N LYS A 255 56.12 -18.76 -32.95
CA LYS A 255 57.25 -18.31 -32.13
C LYS A 255 56.76 -17.41 -31.01
N ASP A 256 57.32 -17.57 -29.80
CA ASP A 256 57.01 -16.72 -28.65
C ASP A 256 57.21 -15.26 -29.03
N THR A 257 56.20 -14.43 -28.78
CA THR A 257 56.38 -12.99 -28.86
C THR A 257 57.28 -12.55 -27.72
N GLY A 258 58.16 -11.58 -27.94
CA GLY A 258 58.85 -10.91 -26.84
C GLY A 258 57.88 -10.20 -25.88
N ALA A 259 58.40 -9.47 -24.90
CA ALA A 259 57.58 -8.68 -24.00
C ALA A 259 56.69 -7.69 -24.79
N ALA A 260 55.38 -7.73 -24.53
CA ALA A 260 54.42 -6.79 -25.12
C ALA A 260 54.73 -5.33 -24.73
N PRO A 261 54.40 -4.33 -25.58
CA PRO A 261 53.68 -4.47 -26.85
C PRO A 261 54.60 -4.87 -28.02
N VAL A 262 54.09 -5.73 -28.90
CA VAL A 262 54.74 -6.11 -30.17
C VAL A 262 53.83 -5.81 -31.35
N ASP A 263 54.40 -5.49 -32.51
CA ASP A 263 53.63 -5.10 -33.70
C ASP A 263 53.51 -6.20 -34.76
N THR A 264 54.19 -7.34 -34.57
CA THR A 264 54.20 -8.45 -35.54
C THR A 264 54.31 -9.77 -34.80
N ILE A 265 53.52 -10.73 -35.24
CA ILE A 265 53.54 -12.11 -34.74
C ILE A 265 53.89 -13.08 -35.86
N THR A 266 54.63 -14.13 -35.51
CA THR A 266 54.89 -15.25 -36.42
C THR A 266 53.87 -16.36 -36.16
N VAL A 267 53.12 -16.76 -37.18
CA VAL A 267 52.07 -17.79 -37.13
C VAL A 267 52.43 -18.95 -38.05
N LYS A 268 51.81 -20.12 -37.84
CA LYS A 268 52.08 -21.31 -38.66
C LYS A 268 51.63 -21.17 -40.12
N ASP A 269 50.55 -20.43 -40.34
CA ASP A 269 49.96 -20.17 -41.64
C ASP A 269 49.15 -18.87 -41.55
N SER A 270 49.55 -17.85 -42.32
CA SER A 270 48.81 -16.57 -42.42
C SER A 270 47.93 -16.50 -43.67
N THR A 271 47.98 -17.49 -44.58
CA THR A 271 47.31 -17.44 -45.88
C THR A 271 45.80 -17.26 -45.85
N PRO A 272 45.04 -17.74 -44.84
CA PRO A 272 43.60 -17.51 -44.76
C PRO A 272 43.23 -16.09 -44.28
N PHE A 273 44.19 -15.33 -43.78
CA PHE A 273 43.98 -14.01 -43.19
C PHE A 273 44.32 -12.89 -44.17
N HIS A 274 43.60 -11.79 -44.05
CA HIS A 274 43.73 -10.60 -44.90
C HIS A 274 43.87 -9.35 -44.01
N SER A 275 44.32 -8.25 -44.61
CA SER A 275 44.28 -6.95 -43.93
C SER A 275 42.84 -6.63 -43.52
N GLN A 276 42.66 -6.03 -42.33
CA GLN A 276 41.39 -5.71 -41.69
C GLN A 276 40.60 -6.90 -41.14
N ASP A 277 41.10 -8.14 -41.24
CA ASP A 277 40.47 -9.26 -40.53
C ASP A 277 40.57 -9.06 -39.01
N HIS A 278 39.46 -9.34 -38.32
CA HIS A 278 39.40 -9.36 -36.86
C HIS A 278 39.76 -10.75 -36.37
N VAL A 279 40.69 -10.84 -35.43
CA VAL A 279 41.19 -12.09 -34.87
C VAL A 279 41.19 -12.04 -33.35
N VAL A 280 40.96 -13.18 -32.70
CA VAL A 280 41.17 -13.36 -31.27
C VAL A 280 42.48 -14.10 -31.05
N ILE A 281 43.34 -13.52 -30.22
CA ILE A 281 44.63 -14.07 -29.81
C ILE A 281 44.66 -14.03 -28.28
N GLY A 282 44.89 -15.18 -27.64
CA GLY A 282 44.96 -15.24 -26.17
C GLY A 282 43.73 -14.70 -25.45
N GLY A 283 42.55 -14.73 -26.10
CA GLY A 283 41.29 -14.20 -25.56
C GLY A 283 41.05 -12.70 -25.80
N ILE A 284 41.97 -11.98 -26.43
CA ILE A 284 41.85 -10.55 -26.75
C ILE A 284 41.64 -10.40 -28.27
N GLU A 285 40.71 -9.52 -28.64
CA GLU A 285 40.44 -9.18 -30.04
C GLU A 285 41.46 -8.16 -30.59
N TYR A 286 41.90 -8.40 -31.82
CA TYR A 286 42.82 -7.54 -32.56
C TYR A 286 42.39 -7.44 -34.03
N THR A 287 42.71 -6.31 -34.67
CA THR A 287 42.58 -6.15 -36.12
C THR A 287 43.94 -6.35 -36.79
N ILE A 288 43.96 -7.13 -37.86
CA ILE A 288 45.16 -7.31 -38.68
C ILE A 288 45.42 -6.02 -39.48
N ASP A 289 46.55 -5.37 -39.23
CA ASP A 289 47.00 -4.21 -40.00
C ASP A 289 47.33 -4.66 -41.43
N THR A 290 48.28 -5.59 -41.55
CA THR A 290 48.71 -6.18 -42.83
C THR A 290 49.26 -7.59 -42.62
N VAL A 291 49.18 -8.42 -43.65
CA VAL A 291 49.90 -9.71 -43.71
C VAL A 291 51.20 -9.46 -44.47
N THR A 292 52.33 -9.51 -43.77
CA THR A 292 53.64 -9.09 -44.29
C THR A 292 54.40 -10.24 -44.94
N ALA A 293 54.11 -11.48 -44.57
CA ALA A 293 54.65 -12.71 -45.15
C ALA A 293 53.70 -13.90 -44.91
N PRO A 294 53.87 -15.06 -45.58
CA PRO A 294 53.03 -16.27 -45.39
C PRO A 294 52.99 -16.83 -43.96
N ASP A 295 53.89 -16.38 -43.09
CA ASP A 295 54.00 -16.75 -41.68
C ASP A 295 53.98 -15.53 -40.75
N GLN A 296 53.76 -14.31 -41.25
CA GLN A 296 53.80 -13.07 -40.44
C GLN A 296 52.55 -12.22 -40.59
N ILE A 297 51.96 -11.89 -39.44
CA ILE A 297 50.81 -11.00 -39.34
C ILE A 297 51.22 -9.77 -38.53
N LYS A 298 50.98 -8.58 -39.07
CA LYS A 298 51.20 -7.31 -38.37
C LYS A 298 49.92 -6.92 -37.63
N ILE A 299 50.02 -6.73 -36.31
CA ILE A 299 48.94 -6.30 -35.42
C ILE A 299 49.49 -5.14 -34.61
N GLN A 300 48.94 -3.94 -34.80
CA GLN A 300 49.44 -2.78 -34.06
C GLN A 300 49.17 -2.95 -32.56
N ASN A 301 50.20 -2.76 -31.75
CA ASN A 301 50.11 -2.72 -30.29
C ASN A 301 49.49 -4.01 -29.68
N LEU A 302 50.01 -5.19 -30.04
CA LEU A 302 49.61 -6.44 -29.41
C LEU A 302 49.95 -6.40 -27.91
N LYS A 303 48.91 -6.29 -27.08
CA LYS A 303 49.03 -6.04 -25.63
C LYS A 303 49.32 -7.30 -24.78
N LEU A 304 49.53 -8.46 -25.39
CA LEU A 304 49.77 -9.71 -24.68
C LEU A 304 51.05 -10.39 -25.16
N THR A 305 51.74 -11.09 -24.25
CA THR A 305 52.87 -11.95 -24.60
C THR A 305 52.33 -13.32 -25.02
N ALA A 306 52.28 -13.59 -26.32
CA ALA A 306 51.73 -14.80 -26.89
C ALA A 306 52.81 -15.88 -27.01
N THR A 307 52.60 -17.02 -26.37
CA THR A 307 53.52 -18.16 -26.46
C THR A 307 53.22 -19.04 -27.67
N ILE A 308 54.19 -19.84 -28.10
CA ILE A 308 54.01 -20.87 -29.13
C ILE A 308 52.78 -21.71 -28.81
N GLY A 309 51.94 -21.93 -29.83
CA GLY A 309 50.70 -22.68 -29.71
C GLY A 309 49.47 -21.85 -29.31
N THR A 310 49.63 -20.57 -28.96
CA THR A 310 48.48 -19.68 -28.71
C THR A 310 47.60 -19.62 -29.98
N PRO A 311 46.29 -19.89 -29.89
CA PRO A 311 45.41 -19.87 -31.05
C PRO A 311 45.19 -18.43 -31.54
N VAL A 312 45.20 -18.27 -32.87
CA VAL A 312 44.82 -17.06 -33.59
C VAL A 312 43.61 -17.45 -34.43
N ARG A 313 42.41 -17.01 -34.02
CA ARG A 313 41.15 -17.36 -34.66
C ARG A 313 40.50 -16.13 -35.27
N GLN A 314 40.11 -16.20 -36.54
CA GLN A 314 39.32 -15.16 -37.20
C GLN A 314 37.91 -15.10 -36.60
N LEU A 315 37.47 -13.89 -36.29
CA LEU A 315 36.09 -13.60 -35.93
C LEU A 315 35.24 -13.45 -37.19
N ARG A 316 34.06 -14.05 -37.18
CA ARG A 316 33.10 -13.98 -38.29
C ARG A 316 32.11 -12.84 -38.05
N LYS A 317 31.68 -12.19 -39.12
CA LYS A 317 30.72 -11.08 -39.04
C LYS A 317 29.40 -11.57 -38.45
N ALA A 318 28.85 -10.78 -37.54
CA ALA A 318 27.54 -10.99 -36.95
C ALA A 318 26.41 -10.27 -37.70
N SER A 319 26.76 -9.34 -38.59
CA SER A 319 25.85 -8.58 -39.44
C SER A 319 26.46 -8.31 -40.81
N ASN A 320 25.69 -8.50 -41.87
CA ASN A 320 26.08 -8.22 -43.26
C ASN A 320 25.50 -6.90 -43.81
N ALA A 321 25.56 -5.81 -43.02
CA ALA A 321 25.02 -4.49 -43.38
C ALA A 321 23.50 -4.49 -43.70
N THR A 322 22.80 -5.52 -43.25
CA THR A 322 21.33 -5.58 -43.22
C THR A 322 20.84 -5.07 -41.87
N LYS A 323 19.52 -4.91 -41.73
CA LYS A 323 18.90 -4.60 -40.43
C LYS A 323 18.94 -5.77 -39.44
N SER A 324 19.39 -6.95 -39.86
CA SER A 324 19.28 -8.17 -39.06
C SER A 324 20.60 -8.50 -38.38
N VAL A 325 20.50 -8.86 -37.09
CA VAL A 325 21.60 -9.42 -36.29
C VAL A 325 21.14 -10.72 -35.66
N SER A 326 22.03 -11.72 -35.62
CA SER A 326 21.75 -12.96 -34.89
C SER A 326 22.30 -12.88 -33.49
N VAL A 327 21.50 -13.32 -32.52
CA VAL A 327 21.73 -13.12 -31.09
C VAL A 327 21.41 -14.41 -30.37
N TRP A 328 22.30 -14.85 -29.49
CA TRP A 328 22.03 -16.02 -28.67
C TRP A 328 20.91 -15.70 -27.67
N GLY A 329 19.81 -16.47 -27.70
CA GLY A 329 18.66 -16.22 -26.83
C GLY A 329 17.80 -15.03 -27.28
N GLY A 330 17.84 -14.67 -28.58
CA GLY A 330 17.16 -13.50 -29.12
C GLY A 330 15.66 -13.46 -28.85
N SER A 331 15.00 -14.61 -28.66
CA SER A 331 13.56 -14.72 -28.38
C SER A 331 13.10 -14.08 -27.07
N ALA A 332 14.03 -13.77 -26.16
CA ALA A 332 13.73 -13.04 -24.92
C ALA A 332 13.70 -11.51 -25.12
N ILE A 333 14.14 -11.02 -26.27
CA ILE A 333 14.06 -9.60 -26.64
C ILE A 333 12.65 -9.29 -27.15
N TYR A 334 12.12 -8.12 -26.79
CA TYR A 334 10.78 -7.69 -27.18
C TYR A 334 10.82 -6.60 -28.26
N GLU A 335 9.76 -6.51 -29.07
CA GLU A 335 9.61 -5.46 -30.08
C GLU A 335 9.60 -4.07 -29.44
N LYS A 336 10.17 -3.08 -30.13
CA LYS A 336 10.45 -1.71 -29.67
C LYS A 336 11.42 -1.60 -28.49
N ALA A 337 12.08 -2.70 -28.07
CA ALA A 337 13.18 -2.62 -27.11
C ALA A 337 14.28 -1.68 -27.64
N ILE A 338 14.87 -0.89 -26.74
CA ILE A 338 16.03 -0.05 -27.05
C ILE A 338 17.27 -0.90 -26.81
N VAL A 339 18.09 -1.08 -27.83
CA VAL A 339 19.26 -1.95 -27.76
C VAL A 339 20.53 -1.22 -28.17
N GLU A 340 21.62 -1.51 -27.47
CA GLU A 340 22.96 -1.06 -27.80
C GLU A 340 23.77 -2.24 -28.34
N LEU A 341 24.33 -2.10 -29.53
CA LEU A 341 25.40 -2.98 -30.00
C LEU A 341 26.76 -2.40 -29.56
N SER A 342 27.67 -3.25 -29.07
CA SER A 342 29.03 -2.87 -28.67
C SER A 342 30.07 -3.82 -29.26
N ASN A 343 31.08 -3.25 -29.94
CA ASN A 343 32.20 -3.96 -30.56
C ASN A 343 33.56 -3.67 -29.89
N LEU A 344 33.56 -3.46 -28.56
CA LEU A 344 34.71 -3.08 -27.72
C LEU A 344 35.31 -1.70 -27.99
N HIS A 345 35.22 -1.18 -29.22
CA HIS A 345 35.77 0.12 -29.63
C HIS A 345 34.68 1.18 -29.87
N GLY A 346 33.47 0.72 -30.19
CA GLY A 346 32.37 1.57 -30.59
C GLY A 346 31.02 0.97 -30.26
N LYS A 347 30.03 1.86 -30.15
CA LYS A 347 28.66 1.51 -29.84
C LYS A 347 27.69 2.14 -30.82
N GLU A 348 26.54 1.51 -31.01
CA GLU A 348 25.40 2.07 -31.75
C GLU A 348 24.10 1.68 -31.06
N THR A 349 23.16 2.62 -30.99
CA THR A 349 21.83 2.42 -30.40
C THR A 349 20.78 2.23 -31.49
N PHE A 350 19.88 1.28 -31.28
CA PHE A 350 18.80 0.89 -32.18
C PHE A 350 17.50 0.67 -31.41
N THR A 351 16.38 0.63 -32.12
CA THR A 351 15.17 -0.03 -31.63
C THR A 351 14.97 -1.36 -32.34
N VAL A 352 14.33 -2.31 -31.66
CA VAL A 352 13.99 -3.62 -32.25
C VAL A 352 12.68 -3.50 -33.02
N ASP A 353 12.72 -3.74 -34.34
CA ASP A 353 11.53 -3.75 -35.19
C ASP A 353 10.81 -5.10 -35.12
N LYS A 354 11.56 -6.22 -35.04
CA LYS A 354 11.02 -7.58 -35.04
C LYS A 354 11.99 -8.60 -34.44
N VAL A 355 11.47 -9.66 -33.83
CA VAL A 355 12.26 -10.81 -33.34
C VAL A 355 11.72 -12.13 -33.91
N GLU A 356 12.59 -12.91 -34.53
CA GLU A 356 12.28 -14.24 -35.09
C GLU A 356 13.33 -15.26 -34.62
N GLY A 357 13.01 -15.99 -33.55
CA GLY A 357 13.95 -16.92 -32.93
C GLY A 357 15.20 -16.20 -32.42
N ASN A 358 16.36 -16.48 -33.01
CA ASN A 358 17.62 -15.81 -32.69
C ASN A 358 17.90 -14.58 -33.57
N VAL A 359 17.07 -14.27 -34.56
CA VAL A 359 17.28 -13.14 -35.47
C VAL A 359 16.50 -11.93 -34.96
N VAL A 360 17.22 -10.83 -34.72
CA VAL A 360 16.66 -9.55 -34.30
C VAL A 360 16.78 -8.58 -35.46
N THR A 361 15.66 -7.99 -35.88
CA THR A 361 15.63 -6.93 -36.88
C THR A 361 15.63 -5.59 -36.18
N LEU A 362 16.62 -4.76 -36.49
CA LEU A 362 16.85 -3.44 -35.94
C LEU A 362 16.19 -2.36 -36.80
N SER A 363 15.93 -1.20 -36.23
CA SER A 363 15.37 0.00 -36.89
C SER A 363 16.14 0.43 -38.14
N LYS A 364 17.46 0.28 -38.13
CA LYS A 364 18.37 0.60 -39.25
C LYS A 364 19.54 -0.38 -39.30
N ALA A 365 20.20 -0.45 -40.45
CA ALA A 365 21.40 -1.28 -40.59
C ALA A 365 22.54 -0.71 -39.74
N PRO A 366 23.30 -1.55 -39.01
CA PRO A 366 24.47 -1.09 -38.28
C PRO A 366 25.51 -0.48 -39.23
N THR A 367 26.07 0.67 -38.87
CA THR A 367 27.11 1.34 -39.66
C THR A 367 28.50 0.86 -39.31
N LYS A 368 28.68 0.33 -38.09
CA LYS A 368 29.91 -0.31 -37.64
C LYS A 368 29.89 -1.81 -37.89
N GLN A 369 31.08 -2.40 -37.89
CA GLN A 369 31.23 -3.84 -38.03
C GLN A 369 31.13 -4.52 -36.66
N TYR A 370 30.25 -5.53 -36.59
CA TYR A 370 30.08 -6.38 -35.41
C TYR A 370 30.39 -7.81 -35.77
N TYR A 371 31.01 -8.52 -34.83
CA TYR A 371 31.49 -9.88 -35.01
C TYR A 371 30.89 -10.82 -33.94
N GLU A 372 30.98 -12.13 -34.17
CA GLU A 372 30.52 -13.13 -33.21
C GLU A 372 31.19 -12.92 -31.84
N GLY A 373 30.40 -13.01 -30.76
CA GLY A 373 30.87 -12.77 -29.38
C GLY A 373 30.76 -11.32 -28.89
N HIS A 374 30.62 -10.34 -29.79
CA HIS A 374 30.25 -8.95 -29.45
C HIS A 374 28.89 -8.89 -28.75
N LYS A 375 28.55 -7.76 -28.14
CA LYS A 375 27.41 -7.68 -27.22
C LYS A 375 26.26 -6.87 -27.82
N LEU A 376 25.05 -7.39 -27.62
CA LEU A 376 23.80 -6.64 -27.70
C LEU A 376 23.27 -6.46 -26.27
N ARG A 377 22.97 -5.23 -25.87
CA ARG A 377 22.45 -4.89 -24.54
C ARG A 377 21.09 -4.26 -24.64
N ILE A 378 20.14 -4.71 -23.84
CA ILE A 378 18.85 -4.01 -23.69
C ILE A 378 19.03 -2.87 -22.70
N ILE A 379 18.62 -1.68 -23.10
CA ILE A 379 18.57 -0.49 -22.25
C ILE A 379 17.18 -0.42 -21.64
N GLU A 380 17.11 -0.48 -20.31
CA GLU A 380 15.88 -0.45 -19.53
C GLU A 380 15.98 0.62 -18.43
N ALA A 381 14.94 0.77 -17.64
CA ALA A 381 14.89 1.71 -16.53
C ALA A 381 14.86 1.02 -15.16
N GLU A 382 15.43 1.73 -14.18
CA GLU A 382 15.20 1.52 -12.76
C GLU A 382 14.47 2.76 -12.22
N VAL A 383 13.38 2.55 -11.50
CA VAL A 383 12.63 3.60 -10.80
C VAL A 383 12.81 3.37 -9.30
N THR A 384 13.32 4.37 -8.59
CA THR A 384 13.32 4.41 -7.13
C THR A 384 12.35 5.48 -6.64
N VAL A 385 11.50 5.12 -5.69
CA VAL A 385 10.55 6.02 -5.04
C VAL A 385 10.84 6.04 -3.55
N GLN A 386 10.94 7.23 -2.96
CA GLN A 386 11.12 7.38 -1.52
C GLN A 386 10.02 8.28 -0.94
N TYR A 387 9.48 7.87 0.19
CA TYR A 387 8.70 8.72 1.08
C TYR A 387 9.61 9.21 2.20
N ALA A 388 9.87 10.52 2.23
CA ALA A 388 10.87 11.12 3.09
C ALA A 388 10.37 12.41 3.80
N PRO A 389 9.34 12.31 4.66
CA PRO A 389 8.88 13.45 5.45
C PRO A 389 10.02 13.99 6.32
N ASP A 390 10.13 15.32 6.44
CA ASP A 390 11.22 16.02 7.13
C ASP A 390 12.64 15.60 6.66
N ASN A 391 12.76 15.17 5.39
CA ASN A 391 13.97 14.60 4.79
C ASN A 391 14.48 13.29 5.40
N ILE A 392 13.65 12.60 6.21
CA ILE A 392 13.98 11.29 6.79
C ILE A 392 13.31 10.20 5.96
N VAL A 393 14.08 9.32 5.33
CA VAL A 393 13.53 8.23 4.52
C VAL A 393 12.81 7.23 5.42
N VAL A 394 11.49 7.17 5.29
CA VAL A 394 10.62 6.24 6.03
C VAL A 394 10.33 5.00 5.19
N THR A 395 10.22 5.13 3.87
CA THR A 395 9.93 4.03 2.96
C THR A 395 10.67 4.26 1.63
N GLU A 396 11.22 3.19 1.07
CA GLU A 396 11.83 3.16 -0.25
C GLU A 396 11.27 1.98 -1.05
N GLU A 397 10.91 2.22 -2.31
CA GLU A 397 10.50 1.21 -3.27
C GLU A 397 11.44 1.27 -4.48
N VAL A 398 11.99 0.13 -4.90
CA VAL A 398 12.89 0.02 -6.05
C VAL A 398 12.29 -0.94 -7.06
N PHE A 399 12.15 -0.47 -8.30
CA PHE A 399 11.66 -1.23 -9.44
C PHE A 399 12.74 -1.25 -10.51
N SER A 400 13.16 -2.43 -10.95
CA SER A 400 14.26 -2.60 -11.92
C SER A 400 13.80 -3.42 -13.12
N ASN A 401 14.60 -3.38 -14.19
CA ASN A 401 14.33 -4.05 -15.46
C ASN A 401 12.99 -3.63 -16.09
N LEU A 402 12.74 -2.32 -16.06
CA LEU A 402 11.51 -1.72 -16.56
C LEU A 402 11.65 -1.37 -18.04
N SER A 403 10.76 -1.93 -18.86
CA SER A 403 10.66 -1.60 -20.27
C SER A 403 10.13 -0.17 -20.44
N LEU A 404 10.76 0.59 -21.33
CA LEU A 404 10.28 1.89 -21.79
C LEU A 404 9.24 1.79 -22.92
N SER A 405 8.95 0.58 -23.39
CA SER A 405 7.93 0.28 -24.42
C SER A 405 6.71 -0.41 -23.83
N ASP A 406 5.54 -0.03 -24.34
CA ASP A 406 4.21 -0.57 -23.98
C ASP A 406 4.02 -2.05 -24.37
N THR A 407 4.81 -2.54 -25.32
CA THR A 407 4.85 -3.95 -25.76
C THR A 407 5.64 -4.86 -24.82
N GLY A 408 6.46 -4.31 -23.93
CA GLY A 408 7.28 -5.08 -22.99
C GLY A 408 6.46 -5.57 -21.80
N ALA A 409 6.67 -6.83 -21.38
CA ALA A 409 5.98 -7.41 -20.22
C ALA A 409 6.23 -6.61 -18.91
N ASN A 410 7.40 -5.99 -18.78
CA ASN A 410 7.77 -5.16 -17.64
C ASN A 410 7.61 -3.67 -17.94
N TYR A 411 6.59 -3.27 -18.72
CA TYR A 411 6.38 -1.86 -19.05
C TYR A 411 6.31 -1.00 -17.78
N LEU A 412 7.13 0.07 -17.74
CA LEU A 412 7.34 0.94 -16.59
C LEU A 412 6.03 1.37 -15.94
N VAL A 413 5.05 1.82 -16.75
CA VAL A 413 3.77 2.31 -16.24
C VAL A 413 2.99 1.19 -15.55
N GLY A 414 2.84 0.04 -16.22
CA GLY A 414 2.07 -1.08 -15.69
C GLY A 414 2.69 -1.66 -14.42
N GLN A 415 4.01 -1.81 -14.41
CA GLN A 415 4.74 -2.38 -13.28
C GLN A 415 4.74 -1.44 -12.06
N VAL A 416 5.08 -0.16 -12.23
CA VAL A 416 5.13 0.78 -11.10
C VAL A 416 3.74 1.04 -10.54
N THR A 417 2.76 1.37 -11.38
CA THR A 417 1.37 1.63 -10.93
C THR A 417 0.74 0.40 -10.27
N GLY A 418 1.03 -0.80 -10.80
CA GLY A 418 0.50 -2.06 -10.27
C GLY A 418 1.11 -2.50 -8.93
N GLN A 419 2.38 -2.16 -8.67
CA GLN A 419 3.11 -2.68 -7.50
C GLN A 419 3.41 -1.62 -6.43
N SER A 420 3.55 -0.34 -6.80
CA SER A 420 3.87 0.73 -5.85
C SER A 420 2.72 1.03 -4.90
N LYS A 421 3.05 1.25 -3.63
CA LYS A 421 2.11 1.76 -2.61
C LYS A 421 2.13 3.28 -2.51
N LEU A 422 3.10 3.93 -3.15
CA LEU A 422 3.37 5.36 -2.98
C LEU A 422 2.95 6.19 -4.18
N VAL A 423 3.14 5.69 -5.40
CA VAL A 423 2.91 6.45 -6.63
C VAL A 423 2.18 5.64 -7.69
N ASP A 424 1.48 6.36 -8.57
CA ASP A 424 1.04 5.87 -9.86
C ASP A 424 1.80 6.63 -10.96
N VAL A 425 1.90 6.03 -12.15
CA VAL A 425 2.58 6.62 -13.29
C VAL A 425 1.59 6.84 -14.44
N THR A 426 1.68 8.00 -15.07
CA THR A 426 0.99 8.31 -16.32
C THR A 426 2.00 8.69 -17.39
N VAL A 427 1.65 8.43 -18.65
CA VAL A 427 2.51 8.71 -19.80
C VAL A 427 1.74 9.45 -20.86
N GLN A 428 2.38 10.48 -21.40
CA GLN A 428 1.93 11.21 -22.59
C GLN A 428 3.00 11.07 -23.67
N ASN A 429 2.77 10.17 -24.64
CA ASN A 429 3.63 9.96 -25.82
C ASN A 429 5.12 9.62 -25.52
N LEU A 430 5.40 8.72 -24.56
CA LEU A 430 6.77 8.25 -24.31
C LEU A 430 7.31 7.49 -25.53
N SER A 431 8.29 8.08 -26.21
CA SER A 431 9.06 7.43 -27.28
C SER A 431 10.51 7.90 -27.23
N VAL A 432 11.36 7.10 -26.58
CA VAL A 432 12.80 7.36 -26.50
C VAL A 432 13.46 7.04 -27.84
N GLY A 433 13.10 5.88 -28.43
CA GLY A 433 13.67 5.42 -29.70
C GLY A 433 15.19 5.29 -29.62
N GLU A 434 15.87 5.67 -30.70
CA GLU A 434 17.35 5.71 -30.75
C GLU A 434 17.95 6.95 -30.09
N ASN A 435 17.14 7.97 -29.78
CA ASN A 435 17.61 9.21 -29.19
C ASN A 435 17.54 9.13 -27.66
N LEU A 436 18.61 8.64 -27.04
CA LEU A 436 18.69 8.47 -25.60
C LEU A 436 18.53 9.79 -24.81
N ALA A 437 18.73 10.96 -25.41
CA ALA A 437 18.44 12.24 -24.75
C ALA A 437 16.96 12.38 -24.35
N LYS A 438 16.06 11.59 -24.97
CA LYS A 438 14.63 11.50 -24.63
C LYS A 438 14.33 10.55 -23.47
N PHE A 439 15.32 9.89 -22.87
CA PHE A 439 15.12 8.98 -21.76
C PHE A 439 14.46 9.70 -20.58
N PRO A 440 13.44 9.11 -19.93
CA PRO A 440 12.75 9.77 -18.83
C PRO A 440 13.67 9.88 -17.61
N ALA A 441 14.00 11.10 -17.21
CA ALA A 441 14.94 11.37 -16.12
C ALA A 441 14.41 12.45 -15.18
N ALA A 442 14.79 12.32 -13.92
CA ALA A 442 14.26 13.10 -12.81
C ALA A 442 15.44 13.68 -12.01
N PRO A 443 15.53 15.00 -11.78
CA PRO A 443 15.64 16.02 -12.84
C PRO A 443 16.75 15.69 -13.85
N ILE A 444 17.01 16.55 -14.85
CA ILE A 444 18.02 16.35 -15.93
C ILE A 444 19.43 16.02 -15.40
N ASN A 445 19.66 16.22 -14.11
CA ASN A 445 20.88 15.92 -13.38
C ASN A 445 20.95 14.55 -12.68
N GLY A 446 19.95 13.67 -12.85
CA GLY A 446 19.92 12.34 -12.20
C GLY A 446 19.71 12.38 -10.68
N GLN A 447 19.28 13.53 -10.14
CA GLN A 447 19.00 13.67 -8.72
C GLN A 447 17.59 13.14 -8.36
N TRP A 448 17.11 13.49 -7.17
CA TRP A 448 15.76 13.16 -6.76
C TRP A 448 14.80 14.25 -7.26
N GLN A 449 13.71 13.85 -7.90
CA GLN A 449 12.60 14.74 -8.26
C GLN A 449 11.51 14.62 -7.20
N ALA A 450 11.25 15.71 -6.48
CA ALA A 450 10.11 15.80 -5.57
C ALA A 450 8.80 16.02 -6.34
N LEU A 451 7.68 15.49 -5.82
CA LEU A 451 6.34 15.69 -6.39
C LEU A 451 5.77 17.01 -5.88
N THR A 452 6.23 18.13 -6.44
CA THR A 452 5.87 19.48 -5.97
C THR A 452 4.72 20.13 -6.74
N GLU A 453 4.25 19.51 -7.83
CA GLU A 453 3.12 20.04 -8.63
C GLU A 453 1.79 19.47 -8.10
N SER A 454 0.76 20.31 -8.00
CA SER A 454 -0.54 19.93 -7.38
C SER A 454 -0.36 19.37 -5.96
N GLY A 455 -1.26 18.52 -5.46
CA GLY A 455 -1.12 17.95 -4.12
C GLY A 455 -1.67 18.86 -3.04
N ASP A 456 -2.98 18.88 -2.90
CA ASP A 456 -3.66 19.62 -1.85
C ASP A 456 -4.74 18.74 -1.21
N ASP A 457 -4.87 18.82 0.11
CA ASP A 457 -5.96 18.21 0.85
C ASP A 457 -7.26 19.02 0.72
N SER A 458 -7.16 20.29 0.31
CA SER A 458 -8.28 21.22 0.10
C SER A 458 -9.23 21.26 1.30
N LEU A 459 -8.64 21.32 2.50
CA LEU A 459 -9.34 21.27 3.79
C LEU A 459 -10.32 22.44 4.00
N ASN A 460 -10.14 23.53 3.25
CA ASN A 460 -11.07 24.66 3.22
C ASN A 460 -12.43 24.28 2.62
N THR A 461 -12.48 23.33 1.68
CA THR A 461 -13.72 22.88 1.04
C THR A 461 -14.30 21.60 1.64
N LEU A 462 -13.54 20.90 2.51
CA LEU A 462 -14.03 19.78 3.32
C LEU A 462 -15.34 20.17 4.05
N SER A 463 -16.34 19.30 4.00
CA SER A 463 -17.65 19.48 4.63
C SER A 463 -18.09 18.23 5.41
N THR A 464 -19.19 18.36 6.15
CA THR A 464 -19.83 17.24 6.87
C THR A 464 -20.38 16.18 5.92
N ASP A 465 -20.75 16.55 4.69
CA ASP A 465 -21.21 15.61 3.65
C ASP A 465 -20.11 14.62 3.23
N ASP A 466 -18.85 15.03 3.25
CA ASP A 466 -17.71 14.15 2.95
C ASP A 466 -17.59 13.02 3.99
N PHE A 467 -18.02 13.26 5.23
CA PHE A 467 -18.08 12.24 6.29
C PHE A 467 -19.27 11.30 6.12
N VAL A 468 -20.44 11.83 5.74
CA VAL A 468 -21.61 10.99 5.40
C VAL A 468 -21.24 10.07 4.24
N GLY A 469 -20.65 10.65 3.19
CA GLY A 469 -20.24 9.97 1.99
C GLY A 469 -21.40 9.69 1.01
N ILE A 470 -21.03 9.18 -0.15
CA ILE A 470 -21.93 8.88 -1.25
C ILE A 470 -21.99 7.36 -1.43
N ASP A 471 -23.19 6.82 -1.67
CA ASP A 471 -23.34 5.44 -2.13
C ASP A 471 -23.09 5.37 -3.65
N GLY A 472 -21.88 4.94 -4.02
CA GLY A 472 -21.50 4.64 -5.41
C GLY A 472 -21.61 3.16 -5.77
N GLY A 473 -22.20 2.34 -4.91
CA GLY A 473 -22.15 0.87 -4.98
C GLY A 473 -20.86 0.29 -4.39
N SER A 474 -20.79 -1.05 -4.34
CA SER A 474 -19.75 -1.74 -3.57
C SER A 474 -18.33 -1.39 -4.02
N GLY A 475 -17.46 -1.08 -3.05
CA GLY A 475 -16.08 -0.64 -3.27
C GLY A 475 -15.94 0.80 -3.79
N LYS A 476 -17.04 1.48 -4.08
CA LYS A 476 -17.07 2.89 -4.53
C LYS A 476 -17.75 3.83 -3.53
N ARG A 477 -18.26 3.28 -2.42
CA ARG A 477 -18.82 4.06 -1.32
C ARG A 477 -17.74 4.89 -0.61
N THR A 478 -18.11 6.10 -0.20
CA THR A 478 -17.25 7.00 0.60
C THR A 478 -17.83 7.22 2.00
N GLY A 479 -17.09 7.86 2.89
CA GLY A 479 -17.57 8.21 4.24
C GLY A 479 -18.19 7.04 5.02
N ILE A 480 -19.22 7.33 5.80
CA ILE A 480 -20.01 6.35 6.59
C ILE A 480 -20.66 5.31 5.67
N GLN A 481 -21.12 5.69 4.48
CA GLN A 481 -21.75 4.74 3.53
C GLN A 481 -20.84 3.53 3.26
N SER A 482 -19.51 3.71 3.27
CA SER A 482 -18.57 2.61 2.99
C SER A 482 -18.57 1.46 4.00
N PHE A 483 -19.12 1.64 5.21
CA PHE A 483 -19.26 0.54 6.16
C PHE A 483 -20.28 -0.51 5.73
N GLU A 484 -21.14 -0.22 4.75
CA GLU A 484 -22.02 -1.25 4.16
C GLU A 484 -21.25 -2.33 3.40
N ASP A 485 -20.01 -2.08 3.00
CA ASP A 485 -19.21 -3.06 2.27
C ASP A 485 -18.59 -4.15 3.17
N ILE A 486 -18.74 -4.03 4.49
CA ILE A 486 -18.14 -4.89 5.52
C ILE A 486 -19.19 -5.27 6.57
N ASP A 487 -19.73 -6.48 6.47
CA ASP A 487 -20.81 -6.96 7.35
C ASP A 487 -20.35 -7.21 8.80
N GLU A 488 -19.07 -7.52 9.01
CA GLU A 488 -18.48 -7.85 10.30
C GLU A 488 -18.35 -6.64 11.26
N ILE A 489 -18.58 -5.41 10.78
CA ILE A 489 -18.51 -4.22 11.61
C ILE A 489 -19.66 -4.22 12.61
N SER A 490 -19.32 -4.24 13.90
CA SER A 490 -20.28 -4.30 15.01
C SER A 490 -20.39 -2.99 15.81
N ILE A 491 -19.39 -2.12 15.70
CA ILE A 491 -19.33 -0.80 16.34
C ILE A 491 -18.98 0.24 15.27
N VAL A 492 -19.66 1.39 15.23
CA VAL A 492 -19.31 2.48 14.30
C VAL A 492 -19.07 3.80 15.03
N ILE A 493 -18.03 4.52 14.62
CA ILE A 493 -17.65 5.82 15.19
C ILE A 493 -17.21 6.82 14.11
N ALA A 494 -17.52 8.10 14.34
CA ALA A 494 -16.95 9.25 13.62
C ALA A 494 -16.32 10.20 14.65
N PRO A 495 -15.11 9.90 15.14
CA PRO A 495 -14.57 10.53 16.34
C PRO A 495 -14.44 12.05 16.23
N GLY A 496 -14.93 12.75 17.25
CA GLY A 496 -14.85 14.20 17.34
C GLY A 496 -15.78 14.94 16.37
N MET A 497 -16.70 14.23 15.71
CA MET A 497 -17.72 14.83 14.86
C MET A 497 -19.05 14.93 15.62
N TRP A 498 -19.38 16.11 16.11
CA TRP A 498 -20.67 16.37 16.79
C TRP A 498 -21.76 16.88 15.85
N SER A 499 -21.45 16.98 14.56
CA SER A 499 -22.39 17.31 13.50
C SER A 499 -23.65 16.45 13.54
N THR A 500 -24.82 17.09 13.57
CA THR A 500 -26.12 16.41 13.54
C THR A 500 -26.27 15.56 12.29
N VAL A 501 -25.76 16.04 11.15
CA VAL A 501 -25.79 15.34 9.86
C VAL A 501 -24.97 14.04 9.94
N VAL A 502 -23.75 14.10 10.45
CA VAL A 502 -22.86 12.94 10.60
C VAL A 502 -23.41 11.93 11.61
N GLN A 503 -23.91 12.40 12.76
CA GLN A 503 -24.49 11.51 13.77
C GLN A 503 -25.77 10.84 13.29
N SER A 504 -26.64 11.57 12.58
CA SER A 504 -27.85 11.00 11.99
C SER A 504 -27.52 9.94 10.94
N ALA A 505 -26.45 10.13 10.16
CA ALA A 505 -25.98 9.12 9.21
C ALA A 505 -25.50 7.83 9.90
N LEU A 506 -24.73 7.94 11.01
CA LEU A 506 -24.35 6.78 11.82
C LEU A 506 -25.56 6.05 12.39
N ILE A 507 -26.52 6.79 12.98
CA ILE A 507 -27.74 6.21 13.57
C ILE A 507 -28.56 5.50 12.49
N THR A 508 -28.83 6.18 11.37
CA THR A 508 -29.64 5.66 10.27
C THR A 508 -29.06 4.37 9.74
N GLN A 509 -27.75 4.32 9.53
CA GLN A 509 -27.08 3.10 9.07
C GLN A 509 -27.22 1.95 10.09
N CYS A 510 -27.05 2.23 11.39
CA CYS A 510 -27.24 1.21 12.43
C CYS A 510 -28.69 0.70 12.50
N GLU A 511 -29.68 1.58 12.32
CA GLU A 511 -31.10 1.21 12.33
C GLU A 511 -31.53 0.42 11.10
N LEU A 512 -30.98 0.75 9.94
CA LEU A 512 -31.23 0.04 8.68
C LEU A 512 -30.62 -1.37 8.70
N LEU A 513 -29.35 -1.48 9.04
CA LEU A 513 -28.60 -2.74 8.90
C LEU A 513 -28.70 -3.62 10.14
N LYS A 514 -28.98 -3.03 11.30
CA LYS A 514 -29.21 -3.71 12.60
C LYS A 514 -28.08 -4.62 13.09
N SER A 515 -26.96 -4.69 12.36
CA SER A 515 -25.77 -5.48 12.69
C SER A 515 -24.74 -4.73 13.53
N ARG A 516 -24.95 -3.44 13.78
CA ARG A 516 -23.94 -2.52 14.34
C ARG A 516 -24.53 -1.51 15.32
N PHE A 517 -23.66 -0.92 16.13
CA PHE A 517 -24.03 0.03 17.19
C PHE A 517 -23.14 1.29 17.13
N ALA A 518 -23.75 2.47 17.18
CA ALA A 518 -23.03 3.74 17.10
C ALA A 518 -22.59 4.24 18.48
N ILE A 519 -21.39 4.80 18.56
CA ILE A 519 -20.95 5.62 19.70
C ILE A 519 -20.82 7.06 19.21
N LEU A 520 -21.67 7.93 19.77
CA LEU A 520 -21.74 9.34 19.40
C LEU A 520 -20.93 10.19 20.37
N ASP A 521 -20.45 11.32 19.86
CA ASP A 521 -19.65 12.29 20.63
C ASP A 521 -20.43 13.60 20.80
N PRO A 522 -20.55 14.14 22.02
CA PRO A 522 -21.10 15.48 22.18
C PRO A 522 -20.09 16.54 21.70
N ARG A 523 -20.56 17.77 21.50
CA ARG A 523 -19.67 18.94 21.35
C ARG A 523 -18.75 19.06 22.57
N ASP A 524 -17.54 19.60 22.37
CA ASP A 524 -16.60 19.88 23.45
C ASP A 524 -17.08 21.00 24.37
N GLY A 525 -16.56 21.04 25.61
CA GLY A 525 -16.79 22.15 26.53
C GLY A 525 -18.25 22.38 26.96
N LEU A 526 -19.19 21.47 26.67
CA LEU A 526 -20.58 21.61 27.09
C LEU A 526 -20.70 21.54 28.61
N ASP A 527 -21.48 22.44 29.20
CA ASP A 527 -21.92 22.31 30.58
C ASP A 527 -23.11 21.35 30.71
N ILE A 528 -23.62 21.18 31.93
CA ILE A 528 -24.72 20.27 32.26
C ILE A 528 -26.02 20.61 31.50
N GLU A 529 -26.35 21.88 31.31
CA GLU A 529 -27.58 22.25 30.59
C GLU A 529 -27.44 22.04 29.08
N ASN A 530 -26.30 22.39 28.51
CA ASN A 530 -26.07 22.25 27.08
C ASN A 530 -25.90 20.79 26.65
N ILE A 531 -25.30 19.91 27.46
CA ILE A 531 -25.27 18.47 27.14
C ILE A 531 -26.66 17.84 27.16
N LYS A 532 -27.57 18.32 28.03
CA LYS A 532 -28.98 17.89 28.03
C LYS A 532 -29.68 18.34 26.75
N ALA A 533 -29.48 19.60 26.35
CA ALA A 533 -30.03 20.12 25.10
C ALA A 533 -29.50 19.35 23.89
N PHE A 534 -28.19 19.08 23.85
CA PHE A 534 -27.54 18.28 22.79
C PHE A 534 -28.13 16.88 22.68
N ARG A 535 -28.40 16.21 23.81
CA ARG A 535 -28.99 14.87 23.83
C ARG A 535 -30.47 14.88 23.43
N SER A 536 -31.23 15.90 23.80
CA SER A 536 -32.70 15.91 23.66
C SER A 536 -33.25 15.44 22.30
N PRO A 537 -32.71 15.84 21.13
CA PRO A 537 -33.26 15.46 19.83
C PRO A 537 -32.99 14.01 19.38
N ILE A 538 -32.15 13.25 20.09
CA ILE A 538 -31.72 11.91 19.66
C ILE A 538 -32.56 10.84 20.37
N ASP A 539 -33.33 10.04 19.65
CA ASP A 539 -34.05 8.89 20.22
C ASP A 539 -33.82 7.62 19.40
N THR A 540 -32.90 6.76 19.88
CA THR A 540 -32.60 5.48 19.23
C THR A 540 -32.07 4.46 20.23
N LYS A 541 -32.36 3.18 19.96
CA LYS A 541 -31.77 2.06 20.70
C LYS A 541 -30.40 1.64 20.18
N TYR A 542 -29.96 2.16 19.03
CA TYR A 542 -28.71 1.73 18.35
C TYR A 542 -27.51 2.66 18.59
N ALA A 543 -27.63 3.61 19.52
CA ALA A 543 -26.54 4.52 19.84
C ALA A 543 -26.38 4.78 21.34
N ALA A 544 -25.17 5.15 21.75
CA ALA A 544 -24.85 5.64 23.09
C ALA A 544 -24.04 6.94 23.02
N LEU A 545 -24.21 7.81 24.03
CA LEU A 545 -23.49 9.07 24.18
C LEU A 545 -22.68 9.04 25.47
N TYR A 546 -21.43 9.52 25.41
CA TYR A 546 -20.51 9.57 26.55
C TYR A 546 -20.03 11.00 26.79
N TYR A 547 -19.98 11.41 28.06
CA TYR A 547 -19.64 12.77 28.48
C TYR A 547 -18.91 12.75 29.83
N PRO A 548 -17.93 13.62 30.11
CA PRO A 548 -17.37 14.66 29.23
C PRO A 548 -16.28 14.11 28.31
N TRP A 549 -15.63 14.99 27.55
CA TRP A 549 -14.44 14.65 26.79
C TRP A 549 -13.28 14.24 27.71
N VAL A 550 -12.30 13.57 27.13
CA VAL A 550 -11.12 13.07 27.86
C VAL A 550 -9.87 13.81 27.42
N VAL A 551 -8.92 13.98 28.32
CA VAL A 551 -7.67 14.70 28.06
C VAL A 551 -6.55 13.70 27.78
N VAL A 552 -5.87 13.85 26.65
CA VAL A 552 -4.73 13.01 26.24
C VAL A 552 -3.51 13.87 25.93
N ARG A 553 -2.33 13.25 25.94
CA ARG A 553 -1.10 13.86 25.45
C ARG A 553 -1.05 13.75 23.93
N ASP A 554 -1.03 14.87 23.21
CA ASP A 554 -0.90 14.90 21.76
C ASP A 554 0.58 15.08 21.36
N PRO A 555 1.21 14.07 20.72
CA PRO A 555 2.61 14.16 20.31
C PRO A 555 2.87 15.19 19.21
N SER A 556 1.87 15.50 18.36
CA SER A 556 2.04 16.43 17.23
C SER A 556 2.31 17.87 17.68
N VAL A 557 1.70 18.26 18.81
CA VAL A 557 1.81 19.60 19.40
C VAL A 557 2.52 19.59 20.76
N SER A 558 2.95 18.42 21.23
CA SER A 558 3.63 18.23 22.51
C SER A 558 2.91 18.90 23.70
N ARG A 559 1.59 18.80 23.73
CA ARG A 559 0.73 19.32 24.82
C ARG A 559 -0.47 18.43 25.06
N ASP A 560 -1.15 18.68 26.17
CA ASP A 560 -2.38 17.97 26.50
C ASP A 560 -3.56 18.62 25.78
N VAL A 561 -4.45 17.80 25.23
CA VAL A 561 -5.63 18.23 24.47
C VAL A 561 -6.84 17.40 24.87
N ALA A 562 -8.01 18.04 24.92
CA ALA A 562 -9.28 17.34 25.05
C ALA A 562 -9.65 16.70 23.71
N ILE A 563 -10.04 15.43 23.74
CA ILE A 563 -10.57 14.68 22.59
C ILE A 563 -11.86 13.96 22.96
N ALA A 564 -12.67 13.70 21.95
CA ALA A 564 -13.94 13.03 22.11
C ALA A 564 -13.77 11.56 22.56
N PRO A 565 -14.71 11.02 23.37
CA PRO A 565 -14.53 9.73 24.03
C PRO A 565 -14.82 8.52 23.13
N SER A 566 -15.45 8.65 21.96
CA SER A 566 -15.86 7.51 21.11
C SER A 566 -14.74 6.51 20.81
N GLY A 567 -13.53 6.97 20.49
CA GLY A 567 -12.37 6.08 20.25
C GLY A 567 -12.00 5.25 21.47
N HIS A 568 -11.97 5.87 22.66
CA HIS A 568 -11.74 5.16 23.93
C HIS A 568 -12.84 4.16 24.20
N MET A 569 -14.10 4.58 24.01
CA MET A 569 -15.26 3.76 24.31
C MET A 569 -15.39 2.56 23.37
N ALA A 570 -15.09 2.72 22.08
CA ALA A 570 -15.04 1.60 21.14
C ALA A 570 -13.98 0.56 21.54
N GLY A 571 -12.81 1.01 22.00
CA GLY A 571 -11.78 0.13 22.53
C GLY A 571 -12.21 -0.58 23.82
N ILE A 572 -12.88 0.13 24.73
CA ILE A 572 -13.42 -0.44 25.98
C ILE A 572 -14.53 -1.45 25.68
N TYR A 573 -15.41 -1.18 24.71
CA TYR A 573 -16.43 -2.12 24.26
C TYR A 573 -15.76 -3.42 23.80
N ALA A 574 -14.83 -3.31 22.84
CA ALA A 574 -14.08 -4.45 22.33
C ALA A 574 -13.40 -5.26 23.45
N ARG A 575 -12.67 -4.58 24.35
CA ARG A 575 -12.00 -5.22 25.49
C ARG A 575 -12.97 -5.96 26.42
N VAL A 576 -14.13 -5.36 26.72
CA VAL A 576 -15.13 -5.98 27.59
C VAL A 576 -15.78 -7.17 26.90
N ASP A 577 -16.10 -7.05 25.61
CA ASP A 577 -16.72 -8.12 24.85
C ASP A 577 -15.79 -9.34 24.76
N ASP A 578 -14.51 -9.12 24.44
CA ASP A 578 -13.51 -10.18 24.33
C ASP A 578 -13.24 -10.88 25.68
N SER A 579 -13.29 -10.13 26.79
CA SER A 579 -12.92 -10.67 28.12
C SER A 579 -14.10 -11.18 28.94
N ARG A 580 -15.32 -10.67 28.71
CA ARG A 580 -16.50 -10.90 29.55
C ARG A 580 -17.77 -11.17 28.76
N GLY A 581 -17.75 -11.02 27.44
CA GLY A 581 -18.90 -11.18 26.56
C GLY A 581 -19.76 -9.91 26.45
N VAL A 582 -20.43 -9.77 25.30
CA VAL A 582 -21.24 -8.59 24.91
C VAL A 582 -22.38 -8.24 25.89
N PHE A 583 -22.82 -9.21 26.69
CA PHE A 583 -23.87 -9.05 27.69
C PHE A 583 -23.38 -8.32 28.97
N LYS A 584 -22.06 -8.15 29.15
CA LYS A 584 -21.51 -7.37 30.26
C LYS A 584 -21.52 -5.88 29.89
N ALA A 585 -22.12 -5.06 30.76
CA ALA A 585 -22.09 -3.62 30.61
C ALA A 585 -20.65 -3.07 30.51
N PRO A 586 -20.30 -2.26 29.50
CA PRO A 586 -19.00 -1.60 29.36
C PRO A 586 -18.88 -0.37 30.28
N ALA A 587 -19.30 -0.53 31.52
CA ALA A 587 -19.24 0.46 32.58
C ALA A 587 -18.47 -0.12 33.77
N ASN A 588 -18.05 0.77 34.67
CA ASN A 588 -17.09 0.50 35.73
C ASN A 588 -15.72 0.05 35.19
N GLU A 589 -15.37 0.43 33.97
CA GLU A 589 -14.10 0.13 33.33
C GLU A 589 -13.15 1.31 33.44
N VAL A 590 -11.85 1.05 33.61
CA VAL A 590 -10.81 2.08 33.62
C VAL A 590 -10.54 2.55 32.20
N ILE A 591 -10.45 3.86 32.01
CA ILE A 591 -10.10 4.49 30.74
C ILE A 591 -8.57 4.58 30.67
N LEU A 592 -7.97 3.93 29.69
CA LEU A 592 -6.51 3.89 29.50
C LEU A 592 -6.06 5.01 28.56
N GLY A 593 -4.81 5.47 28.74
CA GLY A 593 -4.16 6.42 27.84
C GLY A 593 -4.52 7.90 28.05
N ILE A 594 -5.25 8.24 29.12
CA ILE A 594 -5.70 9.61 29.41
C ILE A 594 -4.95 10.23 30.59
N GLN A 595 -4.81 11.56 30.57
CA GLN A 595 -4.30 12.38 31.68
C GLN A 595 -5.42 12.75 32.67
N GLY A 596 -6.66 12.83 32.19
CA GLY A 596 -7.82 13.22 32.99
C GLY A 596 -9.08 13.36 32.16
N LEU A 597 -10.12 13.93 32.77
CA LEU A 597 -11.36 14.32 32.11
C LEU A 597 -11.37 15.83 31.88
N GLU A 598 -12.06 16.29 30.84
CA GLU A 598 -12.23 17.74 30.59
C GLU A 598 -12.96 18.42 31.74
N GLN A 599 -13.92 17.72 32.34
CA GLN A 599 -14.72 18.21 33.47
C GLN A 599 -14.89 17.11 34.52
N ASP A 600 -14.82 17.49 35.80
CA ASP A 600 -15.09 16.56 36.91
C ASP A 600 -16.58 16.52 37.22
N ILE A 601 -17.26 15.46 36.77
CA ILE A 601 -18.69 15.29 37.03
C ILE A 601 -18.92 14.78 38.45
N THR A 602 -19.69 15.53 39.22
CA THR A 602 -20.09 15.18 40.58
C THR A 602 -21.20 14.13 40.57
N LYS A 603 -21.48 13.54 41.75
CA LYS A 603 -22.60 12.60 41.90
C LYS A 603 -23.94 13.27 41.61
N ARG A 604 -24.13 14.52 42.06
CA ARG A 604 -25.38 15.26 41.88
C ARG A 604 -25.66 15.55 40.41
N GLU A 605 -24.64 15.92 39.65
CA GLU A 605 -24.78 16.14 38.21
C GLU A 605 -25.05 14.83 37.47
N GLN A 606 -24.38 13.74 37.85
CA GLN A 606 -24.70 12.42 37.32
C GLN A 606 -26.17 12.03 37.58
N ASP A 607 -26.70 12.32 38.77
CA ASP A 607 -28.10 12.01 39.12
C ASP A 607 -29.10 12.75 38.21
N ILE A 608 -28.68 13.85 37.56
CA ILE A 608 -29.46 14.61 36.56
C ILE A 608 -29.26 14.02 35.14
N LEU A 609 -28.03 13.69 34.77
CA LEU A 609 -27.67 13.26 33.41
C LEU A 609 -28.08 11.81 33.10
N ASN A 610 -27.95 10.91 34.07
CA ASN A 610 -28.17 9.48 33.87
C ASN A 610 -29.63 9.12 33.50
N PRO A 611 -30.69 9.74 34.10
CA PRO A 611 -32.07 9.58 33.65
C PRO A 611 -32.31 9.96 32.17
N LEU A 612 -31.48 10.83 31.61
CA LEU A 612 -31.53 11.28 30.21
C LEU A 612 -30.66 10.42 29.28
N ASN A 613 -30.17 9.28 29.78
CA ASN A 613 -29.33 8.33 29.05
C ASN A 613 -27.98 8.88 28.57
N ILE A 614 -27.44 9.86 29.29
CA ILE A 614 -26.07 10.37 29.07
C ILE A 614 -25.12 9.58 29.96
N ASN A 615 -24.19 8.83 29.36
CA ASN A 615 -23.25 8.00 30.10
C ASN A 615 -22.06 8.82 30.58
N VAL A 616 -21.94 9.02 31.90
CA VAL A 616 -20.88 9.87 32.44
C VAL A 616 -19.55 9.13 32.56
N LEU A 617 -18.46 9.81 32.23
CA LEU A 617 -17.10 9.44 32.60
C LEU A 617 -16.76 10.18 33.90
N ARG A 618 -16.21 9.47 34.88
CA ARG A 618 -15.98 10.04 36.22
C ARG A 618 -14.63 9.66 36.79
N TYR A 619 -14.00 10.62 37.45
CA TYR A 619 -12.83 10.39 38.28
C TYR A 619 -13.24 9.89 39.67
N PHE A 620 -12.52 8.87 40.15
CA PHE A 620 -12.62 8.37 41.51
C PHE A 620 -11.22 8.35 42.15
N PRO A 621 -10.99 9.02 43.29
CA PRO A 621 -9.67 9.17 43.89
C PRO A 621 -8.86 7.89 44.07
N THR A 622 -9.52 6.75 44.36
CA THR A 622 -8.87 5.45 44.57
C THR A 622 -9.10 4.45 43.43
N ARG A 623 -9.87 4.82 42.41
CA ARG A 623 -10.30 3.90 41.35
C ARG A 623 -9.99 4.40 39.94
N SER A 624 -9.31 5.54 39.82
CA SER A 624 -8.97 6.24 38.57
C SER A 624 -10.19 6.73 37.79
N ASN A 625 -9.96 7.25 36.59
CA ASN A 625 -10.98 7.64 35.63
C ASN A 625 -11.73 6.40 35.10
N ARG A 626 -13.06 6.40 35.20
CA ARG A 626 -13.89 5.27 34.82
C ARG A 626 -15.09 5.68 33.97
N VAL A 627 -15.49 4.76 33.10
CA VAL A 627 -16.81 4.78 32.48
C VAL A 627 -17.85 4.47 33.56
N TRP A 628 -18.88 5.31 33.68
CA TRP A 628 -19.83 5.22 34.78
C TRP A 628 -21.29 5.37 34.31
N GLY A 629 -21.59 4.80 33.13
CA GLY A 629 -22.93 4.63 32.57
C GLY A 629 -22.89 3.63 31.40
N ALA A 630 -24.02 2.94 31.14
CA ALA A 630 -24.17 1.99 30.04
C ALA A 630 -25.60 1.97 29.46
N ARG A 631 -26.21 3.16 29.31
CA ARG A 631 -27.55 3.35 28.72
C ARG A 631 -27.47 3.71 27.24
N VAL A 632 -28.45 3.28 26.46
CA VAL A 632 -28.63 3.69 25.06
C VAL A 632 -29.51 4.94 24.99
N LEU A 633 -29.47 5.66 23.87
CA LEU A 633 -30.18 6.94 23.70
C LEU A 633 -31.67 6.76 23.39
N THR A 634 -32.38 5.84 24.06
CA THR A 634 -33.79 5.55 23.77
C THR A 634 -34.76 6.04 24.84
N SER A 635 -35.97 6.44 24.43
CA SER A 635 -37.11 6.64 25.34
C SER A 635 -37.78 5.32 25.76
N ASP A 636 -37.52 4.20 25.06
CA ASP A 636 -38.10 2.89 25.35
C ASP A 636 -37.38 2.18 26.50
N ALA A 637 -38.06 2.07 27.64
CA ALA A 637 -37.53 1.44 28.85
C ALA A 637 -37.16 -0.05 28.67
N SER A 638 -37.67 -0.74 27.65
CA SER A 638 -37.33 -2.14 27.35
C SER A 638 -35.91 -2.30 26.78
N TRP A 639 -35.41 -1.27 26.08
CA TRP A 639 -34.09 -1.26 25.41
C TRP A 639 -33.04 -0.42 26.15
N LYS A 640 -33.30 -0.06 27.40
CA LYS A 640 -32.52 0.92 28.18
C LYS A 640 -30.99 0.75 28.17
N TYR A 641 -30.45 -0.47 28.10
CA TYR A 641 -29.03 -0.75 28.33
C TYR A 641 -28.27 -1.16 27.07
N VAL A 642 -27.06 -0.62 26.92
CA VAL A 642 -26.08 -0.98 25.90
C VAL A 642 -25.88 -2.50 25.76
N PRO A 643 -25.52 -3.25 26.83
CA PRO A 643 -25.30 -4.70 26.71
C PRO A 643 -26.54 -5.46 26.26
N VAL A 644 -27.74 -4.96 26.57
CA VAL A 644 -28.99 -5.60 26.14
C VAL A 644 -29.16 -5.44 24.63
N ARG A 645 -29.07 -4.21 24.10
CA ARG A 645 -29.18 -4.02 22.63
C ARG A 645 -28.09 -4.78 21.89
N ARG A 646 -26.83 -4.70 22.35
CA ARG A 646 -25.70 -5.34 21.68
C ARG A 646 -25.77 -6.87 21.74
N LEU A 647 -26.30 -7.46 22.82
CA LEU A 647 -26.58 -8.89 22.88
C LEU A 647 -27.62 -9.32 21.84
N PHE A 648 -28.68 -8.53 21.63
CA PHE A 648 -29.66 -8.82 20.57
C PHE A 648 -29.02 -8.75 19.18
N ILE A 649 -28.20 -7.73 18.92
CA ILE A 649 -27.43 -7.63 17.66
C ILE A 649 -26.58 -8.89 17.45
N TYR A 650 -25.81 -9.30 18.46
CA TYR A 650 -24.99 -10.51 18.40
C TYR A 650 -25.82 -11.77 18.10
N VAL A 651 -26.95 -11.96 18.78
CA VAL A 651 -27.83 -13.12 18.57
C VAL A 651 -28.45 -13.10 17.18
N GLU A 652 -29.01 -11.96 16.76
CA GLU A 652 -29.63 -11.77 15.45
C GLU A 652 -28.63 -12.08 14.32
N GLN A 653 -27.41 -11.54 14.39
CA GLN A 653 -26.37 -11.73 13.37
C GLN A 653 -25.78 -13.15 13.37
N SER A 654 -25.58 -13.76 14.54
CA SER A 654 -25.10 -15.14 14.61
C SER A 654 -26.13 -16.11 14.02
N ILE A 655 -27.42 -15.89 14.29
CA ILE A 655 -28.48 -16.72 13.71
C ILE A 655 -28.54 -16.52 12.20
N ASP A 656 -28.48 -15.28 11.71
CA ASP A 656 -28.47 -15.01 10.28
C ASP A 656 -27.33 -15.74 9.55
N GLN A 657 -26.08 -15.59 10.01
CA GLN A 657 -24.94 -16.28 9.39
C GLN A 657 -25.00 -17.81 9.56
N GLY A 658 -25.43 -18.29 10.72
CA GLY A 658 -25.49 -19.71 11.05
C GLY A 658 -26.65 -20.46 10.41
N THR A 659 -27.65 -19.76 9.87
CA THR A 659 -28.84 -20.36 9.25
C THR A 659 -28.93 -20.16 7.74
N GLN A 660 -27.86 -19.70 7.09
CA GLN A 660 -27.81 -19.56 5.62
C GLN A 660 -28.09 -20.87 4.86
N PHE A 661 -27.84 -22.03 5.45
CA PHE A 661 -28.15 -23.34 4.85
C PHE A 661 -29.66 -23.57 4.63
N VAL A 662 -30.53 -22.79 5.26
CA VAL A 662 -31.99 -22.93 5.15
C VAL A 662 -32.50 -22.47 3.79
N VAL A 663 -31.76 -21.58 3.11
CA VAL A 663 -32.17 -20.98 1.85
C VAL A 663 -32.17 -22.03 0.74
N PHE A 664 -33.27 -22.12 -0.01
CA PHE A 664 -33.51 -23.08 -1.10
C PHE A 664 -33.67 -24.56 -0.70
N GLU A 665 -33.79 -24.85 0.60
CA GLU A 665 -34.16 -26.19 1.07
C GLU A 665 -35.68 -26.45 0.93
N PRO A 666 -36.12 -27.72 0.85
CA PRO A 666 -37.54 -28.07 0.91
C PRO A 666 -38.21 -27.52 2.17
N ASN A 667 -39.26 -26.70 2.00
CA ASN A 667 -39.96 -26.04 3.11
C ASN A 667 -40.94 -27.00 3.81
N ASP A 668 -40.40 -27.94 4.59
CA ASP A 668 -41.16 -28.97 5.31
C ASP A 668 -40.72 -29.16 6.78
N GLU A 669 -41.45 -29.99 7.53
CA GLU A 669 -41.21 -30.23 8.97
C GLU A 669 -39.77 -30.69 9.29
N PRO A 670 -39.11 -31.57 8.52
CA PRO A 670 -37.69 -31.86 8.67
C PRO A 670 -36.78 -30.61 8.69
N LEU A 671 -36.96 -29.69 7.74
CA LEU A 671 -36.20 -28.42 7.73
C LEU A 671 -36.49 -27.61 8.99
N TRP A 672 -37.77 -27.47 9.35
CA TRP A 672 -38.17 -26.69 10.52
C TRP A 672 -37.59 -27.26 11.81
N ALA A 673 -37.60 -28.59 11.96
CA ALA A 673 -36.98 -29.27 13.09
C ALA A 673 -35.46 -29.00 13.15
N ARG A 674 -34.77 -29.03 12.01
CA ARG A 674 -33.34 -28.70 11.92
C ARG A 674 -33.07 -27.26 12.34
N VAL A 675 -33.90 -26.31 11.89
CA VAL A 675 -33.83 -24.89 12.29
C VAL A 675 -34.01 -24.74 13.80
N ARG A 676 -35.09 -25.31 14.36
CA ARG A 676 -35.36 -25.25 15.81
C ARG A 676 -34.20 -25.82 16.62
N GLN A 677 -33.68 -26.99 16.24
CA GLN A 677 -32.58 -27.64 16.94
C GLN A 677 -31.29 -26.80 16.88
N THR A 678 -30.95 -26.27 15.71
CA THR A 678 -29.74 -25.47 15.49
C THR A 678 -29.74 -24.20 16.33
N ILE A 679 -30.84 -23.46 16.32
CA ILE A 679 -31.01 -22.22 17.10
C ILE A 679 -31.07 -22.54 18.61
N THR A 680 -31.76 -23.62 19.01
CA THR A 680 -31.84 -24.03 20.42
C THR A 680 -30.46 -24.38 20.98
N ASN A 681 -29.63 -25.08 20.21
CA ASN A 681 -28.26 -25.43 20.62
C ASN A 681 -27.39 -24.17 20.81
N PHE A 682 -27.52 -23.21 19.90
CA PHE A 682 -26.84 -21.91 20.01
C PHE A 682 -27.28 -21.14 21.26
N LEU A 683 -28.59 -20.91 21.45
CA LEU A 683 -29.11 -20.16 22.59
C LEU A 683 -28.84 -20.86 23.93
N THR A 684 -28.76 -22.19 23.94
CA THR A 684 -28.30 -22.93 25.12
C THR A 684 -26.86 -22.58 25.48
N THR A 685 -25.98 -22.41 24.48
CA THR A 685 -24.59 -21.98 24.69
C THR A 685 -24.53 -20.54 25.21
N VAL A 686 -25.33 -19.64 24.63
CA VAL A 686 -25.47 -18.24 25.09
C VAL A 686 -26.03 -18.15 26.52
N TRP A 687 -26.97 -19.02 26.89
CA TRP A 687 -27.47 -19.11 28.26
C TRP A 687 -26.39 -19.62 29.23
N ARG A 688 -25.65 -20.68 28.86
CA ARG A 688 -24.56 -21.24 29.68
C ARG A 688 -23.41 -20.26 29.90
N SER A 689 -23.19 -19.31 29.01
CA SER A 689 -22.20 -18.24 29.21
C SER A 689 -22.66 -17.18 30.23
N GLY A 690 -23.91 -17.26 30.70
CA GLY A 690 -24.50 -16.30 31.65
C GLY A 690 -25.10 -15.06 30.98
N ALA A 691 -25.31 -15.06 29.66
CA ALA A 691 -25.88 -13.92 28.95
C ALA A 691 -27.40 -13.81 29.11
N LEU A 692 -28.07 -14.94 29.34
CA LEU A 692 -29.53 -15.03 29.50
C LEU A 692 -29.91 -15.38 30.96
N GLN A 693 -31.00 -14.82 31.45
CA GLN A 693 -31.57 -15.06 32.78
C GLN A 693 -32.38 -16.36 32.81
N GLY A 694 -32.48 -16.99 33.97
CA GLY A 694 -33.31 -18.20 34.17
C GLY A 694 -32.50 -19.38 34.70
N GLY A 695 -33.11 -20.19 35.56
CA GLY A 695 -32.48 -21.38 36.14
C GLY A 695 -32.44 -22.57 35.18
N LYS A 696 -33.26 -22.53 34.12
CA LYS A 696 -33.35 -23.52 33.04
C LYS A 696 -33.52 -22.84 31.67
N PRO A 697 -33.17 -23.51 30.56
CA PRO A 697 -33.29 -22.94 29.22
C PRO A 697 -34.68 -22.38 28.86
N ASP A 698 -35.76 -23.08 29.25
CA ASP A 698 -37.14 -22.68 28.92
C ASP A 698 -37.59 -21.36 29.58
N GLU A 699 -36.92 -20.94 30.66
CA GLU A 699 -37.13 -19.61 31.27
C GLU A 699 -36.31 -18.53 30.56
N ALA A 700 -35.22 -18.92 29.92
CA ALA A 700 -34.23 -18.04 29.31
C ALA A 700 -34.54 -17.70 27.86
N PHE A 701 -35.07 -18.66 27.09
CA PHE A 701 -35.42 -18.44 25.70
C PHE A 701 -36.48 -19.44 25.20
N PHE A 702 -37.09 -19.12 24.07
CA PHE A 702 -37.92 -20.06 23.30
C PHE A 702 -37.60 -19.96 21.80
N VAL A 703 -37.80 -21.06 21.08
CA VAL A 703 -37.69 -21.15 19.62
C VAL A 703 -38.90 -21.90 19.10
N LYS A 704 -39.71 -21.25 18.25
CA LYS A 704 -40.88 -21.85 17.61
C LYS A 704 -40.78 -21.67 16.10
N CYS A 705 -40.89 -22.75 15.36
CA CYS A 705 -40.87 -22.74 13.90
C CYS A 705 -41.70 -23.94 13.45
N ASP A 706 -43.01 -23.80 13.39
CA ASP A 706 -43.95 -24.88 13.09
C ASP A 706 -45.26 -24.28 12.59
N HIS A 707 -46.31 -25.08 12.45
CA HIS A 707 -47.63 -24.59 12.04
C HIS A 707 -48.28 -23.58 13.02
N THR A 708 -47.72 -23.35 14.22
CA THR A 708 -48.18 -22.27 15.11
C THR A 708 -47.60 -20.91 14.72
N THR A 709 -46.52 -20.87 13.93
CA THR A 709 -45.86 -19.65 13.48
C THR A 709 -46.07 -19.37 11.99
N MET A 710 -46.58 -20.34 11.22
CA MET A 710 -46.79 -20.26 9.77
C MET A 710 -48.17 -20.73 9.37
N THR A 711 -48.78 -20.05 8.40
CA THR A 711 -50.00 -20.50 7.71
C THR A 711 -49.65 -21.33 6.47
N GLN A 712 -50.63 -22.03 5.88
CA GLN A 712 -50.41 -22.73 4.61
C GLN A 712 -50.01 -21.76 3.48
N ASP A 713 -50.57 -20.54 3.48
CA ASP A 713 -50.20 -19.49 2.53
C ASP A 713 -48.73 -19.07 2.68
N ASP A 714 -48.20 -18.98 3.90
CA ASP A 714 -46.78 -18.72 4.12
C ASP A 714 -45.91 -19.81 3.49
N ILE A 715 -46.27 -21.09 3.69
CA ILE A 715 -45.53 -22.25 3.18
C ILE A 715 -45.58 -22.27 1.64
N ASP A 716 -46.76 -22.07 1.06
CA ASP A 716 -46.98 -22.06 -0.39
C ASP A 716 -46.22 -20.91 -1.09
N ASN A 717 -46.01 -19.79 -0.37
CA ASN A 717 -45.18 -18.66 -0.82
C ASN A 717 -43.70 -18.79 -0.43
N GLY A 718 -43.26 -19.96 0.06
CA GLY A 718 -41.85 -20.24 0.39
C GLY A 718 -41.32 -19.49 1.62
N ARG A 719 -42.20 -19.04 2.52
CA ARG A 719 -41.82 -18.37 3.77
C ARG A 719 -41.65 -19.40 4.89
N LEU A 720 -40.57 -19.25 5.63
CA LEU A 720 -40.32 -19.95 6.89
C LEU A 720 -40.25 -18.92 8.01
N ILE A 721 -41.18 -18.98 8.98
CA ILE A 721 -41.27 -18.01 10.08
C ILE A 721 -40.87 -18.69 11.39
N CYS A 722 -39.70 -18.35 11.91
CA CYS A 722 -39.21 -18.80 13.21
C CYS A 722 -39.33 -17.68 14.25
N LEU A 723 -40.14 -17.87 15.29
CA LEU A 723 -40.26 -16.96 16.43
C LEU A 723 -39.26 -17.33 17.52
N ILE A 724 -38.46 -16.35 17.91
CA ILE A 724 -37.39 -16.49 18.90
C ILE A 724 -37.57 -15.42 19.97
N GLY A 725 -37.56 -15.82 21.23
CA GLY A 725 -37.54 -14.89 22.36
C GLY A 725 -36.39 -15.22 23.29
N ILE A 726 -35.72 -14.19 23.83
CA ILE A 726 -34.63 -14.33 24.79
C ILE A 726 -34.85 -13.39 26.00
N ALA A 727 -34.41 -13.81 27.17
CA ALA A 727 -34.45 -13.06 28.42
C ALA A 727 -33.02 -12.60 28.80
N PRO A 728 -32.58 -11.40 28.42
CA PRO A 728 -31.21 -10.95 28.66
C PRO A 728 -30.94 -10.61 30.14
N VAL A 729 -29.72 -10.84 30.61
CA VAL A 729 -29.28 -10.36 31.93
C VAL A 729 -29.21 -8.83 31.92
N LYS A 730 -29.95 -8.19 32.83
CA LYS A 730 -29.90 -6.73 33.02
C LYS A 730 -28.86 -6.35 34.09
N PRO A 731 -28.08 -5.28 33.90
CA PRO A 731 -27.06 -4.85 34.87
C PRO A 731 -27.70 -4.29 36.15
N ALA A 732 -27.04 -4.54 37.30
CA ALA A 732 -27.38 -3.93 38.57
C ALA A 732 -26.84 -2.49 38.65
N GLU A 733 -27.64 -1.53 38.20
CA GLU A 733 -27.27 -0.09 38.19
C GLU A 733 -27.34 0.56 39.57
N PHE A 734 -28.31 0.16 40.41
CA PHE A 734 -28.52 0.72 41.75
C PHE A 734 -28.40 -0.39 42.81
N VAL A 735 -27.54 -0.18 43.80
CA VAL A 735 -27.40 -1.05 44.98
C VAL A 735 -27.83 -0.25 46.21
N ILE A 736 -28.93 -0.64 46.83
CA ILE A 736 -29.53 0.08 47.96
C ILE A 736 -29.37 -0.76 49.23
N PHE A 737 -28.52 -0.29 50.15
CA PHE A 737 -28.44 -0.84 51.51
C PHE A 737 -29.38 -0.06 52.42
N ARG A 738 -30.40 -0.73 52.98
CA ARG A 738 -31.28 -0.15 54.00
C ARG A 738 -30.75 -0.56 55.38
N ILE A 739 -30.22 0.40 56.13
CA ILE A 739 -29.68 0.17 57.46
C ILE A 739 -30.68 0.72 58.48
N GLN A 740 -31.12 -0.11 59.42
CA GLN A 740 -32.02 0.27 60.50
C GLN A 740 -31.37 0.02 61.86
N GLN A 741 -31.57 0.94 62.80
CA GLN A 741 -31.25 0.70 64.20
C GLN A 741 -32.23 -0.33 64.77
N LYS A 742 -31.73 -1.49 65.21
CA LYS A 742 -32.53 -2.51 65.89
C LYS A 742 -32.84 -2.04 67.32
N THR A 743 -34.10 -1.81 67.65
CA THR A 743 -34.58 -1.69 69.04
C THR A 743 -34.99 -3.06 69.57
N LEU A 744 -34.88 -3.29 70.89
CA LEU A 744 -35.16 -4.59 71.51
C LEU A 744 -36.60 -5.09 71.28
N ASP A 745 -37.55 -4.18 71.03
CA ASP A 745 -38.99 -4.49 70.93
C ASP A 745 -39.51 -4.74 69.50
N GLN A 746 -38.66 -4.72 68.46
CA GLN A 746 -39.13 -4.93 67.08
C GLN A 746 -39.07 -6.40 66.65
N VAL A 747 -40.24 -7.05 66.65
CA VAL A 747 -40.50 -8.30 65.94
C VAL A 747 -40.93 -7.98 64.51
N THR A 748 -39.98 -8.16 63.58
CA THR A 748 -40.14 -8.29 62.12
C THR A 748 -40.58 -7.06 61.32
N VAL A 749 -39.73 -6.63 60.39
CA VAL A 749 -40.10 -5.74 59.27
C VAL A 749 -40.75 -6.61 58.20
N THR A 750 -42.03 -6.36 57.89
CA THR A 750 -42.71 -6.95 56.74
C THR A 750 -42.08 -6.42 55.45
N THR A 751 -41.73 -7.35 54.56
CA THR A 751 -41.04 -7.16 53.26
C THR A 751 -41.73 -6.21 52.30
#